data_AF-A0AAV7IGH0-F1
#
_entry.id   AF-A0AAV7IGH0-F1
#
_cell.length_a   1.000
_cell.length_b   1.000
_cell.length_c   1.000
_cell.angle_alpha   90.00
_cell.angle_beta   90.00
_cell.angle_gamma   90.00
#
_symmetry.space_group_name_H-M   'P 1'
#
loop_
_entity.id
_entity.type
_entity.pdbx_description
1 polymer ?
#
loop_
_entity_poly.entity_id
_entity_poly.type
_entity_poly.pdbx_seq_one_letter_code
_entity_poly.pdbx_strand_id
1 'polypeptide(L)'
;MCVFMRGRFDRLAAEHYCLRIKLLGDCYYCVSGLPEPRPDHAHCCVEMGLDMIDAIALVREVMAVNVNMRVGIHTGRVHCGVLGLRKWQFDVWSNDVTLANYMESGGIPGRVHITKETLDCLGDDYEVEEGNGGERNSYLKEHNLKTYLIVPGDTFKDNLTSPSLRKGYSVNGNVSKEMRMMGHGSQHGKHSKLGFGCETIETEKDPEDEVNEYLMRAIDARSIDRLRSEHCTPFILTFRRPDIEEKYSRERDRMLSAYFVCSGFVYVIVVVAIAISLSGSIYFYVCTGVSLFIIVLINSILLAEKNEKIPEWIRNVSIAIFENRMIAQSIATIVVFLTFLTILSPLVTLDNSTACSNNTWTRKSHDNSTVLVQIPGATVPCYYTLFADLFPVLVMLVMVTCAVYQILTSVFKVAVLSIIVACYLAVSIYQSSKEEDIDQSGRWLAGVLVIFFMAFLVAHSQHTEATYRLDFLWKLQATEEKEEMEHLKAYNQKLLANILPEHVAAHFLRTVNSDELYHEQCDFVCIMFASIPNFSEFYVELEANNEGVECLRLLNEIIADFDEILAEDKFKYIEKIKSTGATYMAASGLTKSTCDMKDYKHITAMADYALRIRDQLAYVNEHSFNNFKMRVGINIGPVVAGVIGARKPQYDIWGNAVNVASRMDSTGVLDSIQVTQEVRDILSAKGYPLTCRGPIQVKGKGNMITYFLDGPNDPNKLMATIPENDSHFNYNNLDISSLSVDKKASSVITS
;
A
#
# COMPACT_ATOMS: atom_id res chain seq x y z
N MET A 1 1.39 6.28 -33.43
CA MET A 1 1.77 7.66 -33.82
C MET A 1 1.55 8.67 -32.71
N CYS A 2 0.32 9.09 -32.39
CA CYS A 2 0.07 10.19 -31.42
C CYS A 2 0.68 9.98 -30.02
N VAL A 3 0.70 8.74 -29.51
CA VAL A 3 1.32 8.43 -28.21
C VAL A 3 2.85 8.64 -28.22
N PHE A 4 3.52 8.26 -29.32
CA PHE A 4 4.95 8.49 -29.51
C PHE A 4 5.29 9.99 -29.60
N MET A 5 4.46 10.76 -30.33
CA MET A 5 4.59 12.22 -30.40
C MET A 5 4.56 12.88 -29.01
N ARG A 6 3.64 12.43 -28.15
CA ARG A 6 3.53 12.93 -26.77
C ARG A 6 4.76 12.60 -25.93
N GLY A 7 5.35 11.42 -26.10
CA GLY A 7 6.62 11.09 -25.46
C GLY A 7 7.77 12.01 -25.89
N ARG A 8 7.82 12.41 -27.18
CA ARG A 8 8.79 13.40 -27.67
C ARG A 8 8.51 14.80 -27.13
N PHE A 9 7.25 15.23 -27.08
CA PHE A 9 6.85 16.52 -26.50
C PHE A 9 7.12 16.59 -24.99
N ASP A 10 6.91 15.51 -24.24
CA ASP A 10 7.29 15.40 -22.82
C ASP A 10 8.81 15.57 -22.61
N ARG A 11 9.64 15.18 -23.60
CA ARG A 11 11.09 15.41 -23.58
C ARG A 11 11.43 16.87 -23.88
N LEU A 12 10.88 17.45 -24.95
CA LEU A 12 11.06 18.87 -25.30
C LEU A 12 10.61 19.80 -24.15
N ALA A 13 9.48 19.49 -23.51
CA ALA A 13 9.00 20.24 -22.36
C ALA A 13 10.01 20.22 -21.19
N ALA A 14 10.66 19.08 -20.94
CA ALA A 14 11.69 18.98 -19.91
C ALA A 14 13.01 19.67 -20.32
N GLU A 15 13.38 19.64 -21.60
CA GLU A 15 14.57 20.32 -22.15
C GLU A 15 14.42 21.87 -22.08
N HIS A 16 13.22 22.39 -22.35
CA HIS A 16 12.87 23.82 -22.28
C HIS A 16 12.32 24.28 -20.91
N TYR A 17 12.42 23.45 -19.87
CA TYR A 17 11.91 23.74 -18.51
C TYR A 17 10.42 24.19 -18.47
N CYS A 18 9.60 23.68 -19.39
CA CYS A 18 8.16 23.91 -19.48
C CYS A 18 7.40 22.78 -18.76
N LEU A 19 6.48 23.16 -17.88
CA LEU A 19 5.64 22.23 -17.15
C LEU A 19 4.45 21.81 -18.01
N ARG A 20 4.42 20.54 -18.45
CA ARG A 20 3.18 19.95 -18.99
C ARG A 20 2.11 19.86 -17.90
N ILE A 21 0.96 20.45 -18.19
CA ILE A 21 -0.23 20.43 -17.33
C ILE A 21 -1.15 19.28 -17.75
N LYS A 22 -1.79 19.38 -18.93
CA LYS A 22 -2.82 18.42 -19.39
C LYS A 22 -2.74 18.11 -20.88
N LEU A 23 -3.37 17.00 -21.25
CA LEU A 23 -3.59 16.56 -22.62
C LEU A 23 -5.10 16.54 -22.89
N LEU A 24 -5.58 17.33 -23.85
CA LEU A 24 -7.01 17.53 -24.11
C LEU A 24 -7.33 17.14 -25.56
N GLY A 25 -7.77 15.90 -25.75
CA GLY A 25 -8.00 15.37 -27.09
C GLY A 25 -6.68 15.26 -27.84
N ASP A 26 -6.50 16.03 -28.91
CA ASP A 26 -5.28 16.21 -29.68
C ASP A 26 -4.39 17.38 -29.20
N CYS A 27 -4.91 18.28 -28.36
CA CYS A 27 -4.17 19.41 -27.81
C CYS A 27 -3.15 19.00 -26.72
N TYR A 28 -1.96 19.60 -26.77
CA TYR A 28 -0.90 19.50 -25.76
C TYR A 28 -0.77 20.85 -25.06
N TYR A 29 -0.95 20.90 -23.74
CA TYR A 29 -0.96 22.15 -22.98
C TYR A 29 0.13 22.16 -21.90
N CYS A 30 0.98 23.19 -21.95
CA CYS A 30 2.12 23.41 -21.08
C CYS A 30 2.26 24.89 -20.69
N VAL A 31 2.93 25.14 -19.58
CA VAL A 31 3.18 26.48 -19.02
C VAL A 31 4.64 26.61 -18.62
N SER A 32 5.16 27.83 -18.58
CA SER A 32 6.50 28.16 -18.10
C SER A 32 6.41 29.12 -16.92
N GLY A 33 7.39 29.11 -16.02
CA GLY A 33 7.34 29.90 -14.77
C GLY A 33 6.45 29.34 -13.66
N LEU A 34 6.07 28.04 -13.72
CA LEU A 34 5.41 27.32 -12.64
C LEU A 34 6.12 25.98 -12.37
N PRO A 35 6.26 25.54 -11.10
CA PRO A 35 5.83 26.22 -9.87
C PRO A 35 6.76 27.36 -9.44
N GLU A 36 8.00 27.39 -9.94
CA GLU A 36 8.98 28.43 -9.64
C GLU A 36 8.96 29.50 -10.74
N PRO A 37 8.80 30.79 -10.40
CA PRO A 37 8.79 31.87 -11.37
C PRO A 37 10.19 32.06 -11.97
N ARG A 38 10.27 32.21 -13.29
CA ARG A 38 11.53 32.47 -14.02
C ARG A 38 11.42 33.71 -14.90
N PRO A 39 12.48 34.53 -15.04
CA PRO A 39 12.46 35.72 -15.89
C PRO A 39 12.46 35.40 -17.39
N ASP A 40 12.95 34.22 -17.78
CA ASP A 40 13.09 33.77 -19.17
C ASP A 40 11.86 33.00 -19.69
N HIS A 41 10.75 32.99 -18.93
CA HIS A 41 9.61 32.10 -19.17
C HIS A 41 9.04 32.19 -20.60
N ALA A 42 9.09 33.38 -21.21
CA ALA A 42 8.55 33.64 -22.55
C ALA A 42 9.43 33.02 -23.64
N HIS A 43 10.77 33.14 -23.52
CA HIS A 43 11.72 32.53 -24.44
C HIS A 43 11.57 31.01 -24.44
N CYS A 44 11.55 30.38 -23.25
CA CYS A 44 11.34 28.94 -23.11
C CYS A 44 10.05 28.44 -23.80
N CYS A 45 8.94 29.17 -23.66
CA CYS A 45 7.67 28.82 -24.32
C CYS A 45 7.77 28.94 -25.85
N VAL A 46 8.44 29.98 -26.36
CA VAL A 46 8.63 30.21 -27.80
C VAL A 46 9.53 29.15 -28.42
N GLU A 47 10.70 28.89 -27.82
CA GLU A 47 11.65 27.88 -28.29
C GLU A 47 11.02 26.49 -28.29
N MET A 48 10.31 26.11 -27.22
CA MET A 48 9.52 24.88 -27.20
C MET A 48 8.47 24.84 -28.32
N GLY A 49 7.78 25.96 -28.59
CA GLY A 49 6.79 26.07 -29.66
C GLY A 49 7.38 25.84 -31.06
N LEU A 50 8.58 26.37 -31.32
CA LEU A 50 9.33 26.16 -32.56
C LEU A 50 9.80 24.70 -32.69
N ASP A 51 10.42 24.15 -31.65
CA ASP A 51 10.89 22.75 -31.63
C ASP A 51 9.75 21.74 -31.79
N MET A 52 8.54 22.03 -31.28
CA MET A 52 7.36 21.20 -31.51
C MET A 52 6.92 21.20 -32.97
N ILE A 53 7.00 22.35 -33.66
CA ILE A 53 6.67 22.47 -35.10
C ILE A 53 7.68 21.66 -35.93
N ASP A 54 8.98 21.80 -35.65
CA ASP A 54 10.04 21.04 -36.33
C ASP A 54 9.95 19.54 -36.04
N ALA A 55 9.59 19.18 -34.80
CA ALA A 55 9.32 17.79 -34.44
C ALA A 55 8.17 17.17 -35.25
N ILE A 56 7.11 17.93 -35.55
CA ILE A 56 6.03 17.50 -36.44
C ILE A 56 6.47 17.49 -37.91
N ALA A 57 7.24 18.48 -38.37
CA ALA A 57 7.75 18.51 -39.74
C ALA A 57 8.56 17.25 -40.07
N LEU A 58 9.50 16.88 -39.19
CA LEU A 58 10.27 15.63 -39.31
C LEU A 58 9.37 14.38 -39.34
N VAL A 59 8.31 14.35 -38.53
CA VAL A 59 7.41 13.19 -38.45
C VAL A 59 6.48 13.11 -39.67
N ARG A 60 6.07 14.25 -40.24
CA ARG A 60 5.35 14.34 -41.50
C ARG A 60 6.19 13.77 -42.65
N GLU A 61 7.49 14.07 -42.68
CA GLU A 61 8.42 13.54 -43.69
C GLU A 61 8.66 12.03 -43.50
N VAL A 62 8.98 11.58 -42.28
CA VAL A 62 9.32 10.18 -41.99
C VAL A 62 8.11 9.24 -42.14
N MET A 63 6.92 9.66 -41.71
CA MET A 63 5.71 8.84 -41.75
C MET A 63 4.85 9.05 -43.00
N ALA A 64 5.18 10.02 -43.85
CA ALA A 64 4.39 10.45 -45.00
C ALA A 64 2.92 10.79 -44.69
N VAL A 65 2.62 11.28 -43.48
CA VAL A 65 1.26 11.70 -43.07
C VAL A 65 1.17 13.22 -43.01
N ASN A 66 0.23 13.81 -43.74
CA ASN A 66 0.01 15.26 -43.78
C ASN A 66 -0.63 15.79 -42.48
N VAL A 67 0.16 15.89 -41.42
CA VAL A 67 -0.19 16.49 -40.12
C VAL A 67 0.52 17.84 -39.97
N ASN A 68 -0.12 18.79 -39.30
CA ASN A 68 0.46 20.07 -38.91
C ASN A 68 -0.13 20.50 -37.56
N MET A 69 0.50 21.44 -36.85
CA MET A 69 0.00 22.01 -35.59
C MET A 69 -0.14 23.52 -35.67
N ARG A 70 -0.98 24.10 -34.82
CA ARG A 70 -0.93 25.53 -34.45
C ARG A 70 -0.32 25.63 -33.06
N VAL A 71 0.37 26.73 -32.81
CA VAL A 71 0.89 27.07 -31.47
C VAL A 71 0.38 28.47 -31.13
N GLY A 72 -0.32 28.59 -30.00
CA GLY A 72 -0.74 29.88 -29.43
C GLY A 72 -0.06 30.08 -28.09
N ILE A 73 0.59 31.24 -27.89
CA ILE A 73 1.27 31.60 -26.65
C ILE A 73 0.74 32.95 -26.18
N HIS A 74 0.51 33.05 -24.88
CA HIS A 74 0.16 34.29 -24.19
C HIS A 74 0.91 34.33 -22.86
N THR A 75 1.11 35.54 -22.33
CA THR A 75 1.86 35.81 -21.10
C THR A 75 0.98 36.64 -20.18
N GLY A 76 0.70 36.10 -18.99
CA GLY A 76 -0.27 36.66 -18.06
C GLY A 76 -0.18 35.99 -16.69
N ARG A 77 -1.17 36.25 -15.84
CA ARG A 77 -1.28 35.64 -14.50
C ARG A 77 -2.10 34.36 -14.58
N VAL A 78 -1.83 33.43 -13.67
CA VAL A 78 -2.56 32.16 -13.59
C VAL A 78 -2.70 31.71 -12.14
N HIS A 79 -3.89 31.27 -11.75
CA HIS A 79 -4.08 30.50 -10.53
C HIS A 79 -3.86 29.02 -10.86
N CYS A 80 -3.00 28.35 -10.11
CA CYS A 80 -2.72 26.93 -10.29
C CYS A 80 -3.05 26.15 -9.02
N GLY A 81 -3.53 24.92 -9.17
CA GLY A 81 -4.01 24.15 -8.02
C GLY A 81 -4.62 22.82 -8.43
N VAL A 82 -5.40 22.25 -7.50
CA VAL A 82 -5.99 20.91 -7.61
C VAL A 82 -7.46 20.98 -7.20
N LEU A 83 -8.35 20.35 -7.97
CA LEU A 83 -9.80 20.32 -7.71
C LEU A 83 -10.34 18.88 -7.61
N GLY A 84 -11.37 18.73 -6.78
CA GLY A 84 -12.16 17.51 -6.59
C GLY A 84 -11.56 16.52 -5.57
N LEU A 85 -12.36 15.51 -5.21
CA LEU A 85 -11.99 14.44 -4.27
C LEU A 85 -11.42 13.22 -5.00
N ARG A 86 -11.80 13.00 -6.26
CA ARG A 86 -11.41 11.85 -7.09
C ARG A 86 -10.71 12.30 -8.37
N LYS A 87 -9.71 11.52 -8.81
CA LYS A 87 -8.90 11.79 -10.02
C LYS A 87 -8.33 13.21 -10.06
N TRP A 88 -7.82 13.65 -8.91
CA TRP A 88 -7.28 14.98 -8.72
C TRP A 88 -6.08 15.21 -9.66
N GLN A 89 -6.09 16.34 -10.37
CA GLN A 89 -5.07 16.72 -11.34
C GLN A 89 -4.67 18.17 -11.08
N PHE A 90 -3.38 18.45 -11.17
CA PHE A 90 -2.88 19.82 -11.20
C PHE A 90 -3.33 20.50 -12.50
N ASP A 91 -3.90 21.70 -12.40
CA ASP A 91 -4.44 22.46 -13.52
C ASP A 91 -4.27 23.96 -13.28
N VAL A 92 -4.57 24.77 -14.30
CA VAL A 92 -4.47 26.23 -14.27
C VAL A 92 -5.76 26.91 -14.72
N TRP A 93 -6.09 28.03 -14.06
CA TRP A 93 -7.27 28.84 -14.33
C TRP A 93 -6.89 30.32 -14.34
N SER A 94 -7.31 31.02 -15.39
CA SER A 94 -7.40 32.49 -15.48
C SER A 94 -8.08 32.84 -16.82
N ASN A 95 -8.51 34.09 -16.95
CA ASN A 95 -8.82 34.70 -18.24
C ASN A 95 -7.65 34.58 -19.24
N ASP A 96 -6.40 34.67 -18.78
CA ASP A 96 -5.19 34.60 -19.62
C ASP A 96 -5.00 33.20 -20.23
N VAL A 97 -5.38 32.13 -19.52
CA VAL A 97 -5.44 30.75 -20.06
C VAL A 97 -6.50 30.64 -21.16
N THR A 98 -7.63 31.32 -20.98
CA THR A 98 -8.73 31.34 -21.96
C THR A 98 -8.31 32.10 -23.22
N LEU A 99 -7.58 33.21 -23.07
CA LEU A 99 -6.97 33.93 -24.19
C LEU A 99 -5.94 33.07 -24.93
N ALA A 100 -5.08 32.32 -24.23
CA ALA A 100 -4.12 31.39 -24.86
C ALA A 100 -4.82 30.33 -25.74
N ASN A 101 -5.95 29.79 -25.29
CA ASN A 101 -6.78 28.85 -26.08
C ASN A 101 -7.35 29.53 -27.35
N TYR A 102 -7.82 30.78 -27.25
CA TYR A 102 -8.27 31.52 -28.43
C TYR A 102 -7.11 31.86 -29.38
N MET A 103 -5.91 32.12 -28.86
CA MET A 103 -4.70 32.33 -29.64
C MET A 103 -4.26 31.10 -30.43
N GLU A 104 -4.39 29.88 -29.89
CA GLU A 104 -4.22 28.64 -30.67
C GLU A 104 -5.24 28.56 -31.80
N SER A 105 -6.52 28.78 -31.48
CA SER A 105 -7.61 28.60 -32.43
C SER A 105 -7.55 29.59 -33.61
N GLY A 106 -7.07 30.82 -33.37
CA GLY A 106 -6.79 31.84 -34.37
C GLY A 106 -5.39 31.78 -34.99
N GLY A 107 -4.55 30.82 -34.57
CA GLY A 107 -3.19 30.62 -35.06
C GLY A 107 -3.14 30.06 -36.49
N ILE A 108 -1.97 30.21 -37.13
CA ILE A 108 -1.71 29.67 -38.48
C ILE A 108 -0.92 28.35 -38.34
N PRO A 109 -1.32 27.25 -39.02
CA PRO A 109 -0.60 25.98 -38.90
C PRO A 109 0.86 26.08 -39.34
N GLY A 110 1.79 25.63 -38.49
CA GLY A 110 3.24 25.72 -38.71
C GLY A 110 3.87 27.06 -38.33
N ARG A 111 3.15 27.94 -37.61
CA ARG A 111 3.67 29.20 -37.06
C ARG A 111 3.32 29.33 -35.58
N VAL A 112 4.17 30.03 -34.82
CA VAL A 112 3.91 30.40 -33.42
C VAL A 112 3.18 31.75 -33.39
N HIS A 113 1.98 31.76 -32.80
CA HIS A 113 1.11 32.93 -32.69
C HIS A 113 1.16 33.48 -31.26
N ILE A 114 1.62 34.72 -31.11
CA ILE A 114 1.87 35.36 -29.80
C ILE A 114 1.03 36.64 -29.62
N THR A 115 0.74 36.97 -28.37
CA THR A 115 0.11 38.24 -28.01
C THR A 115 1.14 39.38 -27.87
N LYS A 116 0.68 40.63 -27.79
CA LYS A 116 1.58 41.78 -27.55
C LYS A 116 2.30 41.65 -26.21
N GLU A 117 1.64 41.17 -25.18
CA GLU A 117 2.19 41.01 -23.83
C GLU A 117 3.38 40.04 -23.84
N THR A 118 3.27 38.95 -24.62
CA THR A 118 4.37 38.01 -24.86
C THR A 118 5.50 38.66 -25.65
N LEU A 119 5.22 39.46 -26.67
CA LEU A 119 6.24 40.19 -27.44
C LEU A 119 7.01 41.19 -26.55
N ASP A 120 6.29 41.96 -25.72
CA ASP A 120 6.90 42.90 -24.78
C ASP A 120 7.85 42.19 -23.77
N CYS A 121 7.64 40.89 -23.50
CA CYS A 121 8.54 40.04 -22.68
C CYS A 121 9.70 39.38 -23.46
N LEU A 122 9.64 39.32 -24.80
CA LEU A 122 10.69 38.72 -25.64
C LEU A 122 11.72 39.75 -26.14
N GLY A 123 11.41 41.04 -26.01
CA GLY A 123 12.26 42.12 -26.54
C GLY A 123 12.37 42.08 -28.06
N ASP A 124 13.56 42.44 -28.57
CA ASP A 124 13.87 42.49 -30.01
C ASP A 124 14.55 41.19 -30.52
N ASP A 125 14.54 40.10 -29.74
CA ASP A 125 15.29 38.87 -30.05
C ASP A 125 14.67 38.02 -31.19
N TYR A 126 13.42 38.29 -31.57
CA TYR A 126 12.69 37.52 -32.60
C TYR A 126 12.06 38.44 -33.66
N GLU A 127 12.22 38.09 -34.93
CA GLU A 127 11.49 38.74 -36.02
C GLU A 127 10.01 38.33 -36.00
N VAL A 128 9.11 39.32 -36.03
CA VAL A 128 7.66 39.11 -35.93
C VAL A 128 6.88 39.80 -37.06
N GLU A 129 5.88 39.10 -37.58
CA GLU A 129 4.88 39.61 -38.52
C GLU A 129 3.58 39.97 -37.80
N GLU A 130 2.79 40.90 -38.33
CA GLU A 130 1.43 41.15 -37.81
C GLU A 130 0.55 39.92 -38.00
N GLY A 131 -0.02 39.42 -36.89
CA GLY A 131 -0.77 38.16 -36.88
C GLY A 131 -2.19 38.29 -37.42
N ASN A 132 -2.81 39.48 -37.35
CA ASN A 132 -4.20 39.75 -37.74
C ASN A 132 -5.21 38.72 -37.18
N GLY A 133 -5.03 38.32 -35.90
CA GLY A 133 -5.84 37.29 -35.25
C GLY A 133 -7.34 37.60 -35.22
N GLY A 134 -7.73 38.88 -35.13
CA GLY A 134 -9.12 39.34 -35.14
C GLY A 134 -9.89 39.12 -36.45
N GLU A 135 -9.22 38.78 -37.56
CA GLU A 135 -9.92 38.33 -38.77
C GLU A 135 -10.37 36.87 -38.69
N ARG A 136 -9.65 36.05 -37.90
CA ARG A 136 -9.82 34.60 -37.82
C ARG A 136 -10.59 34.13 -36.58
N ASN A 137 -10.66 34.95 -35.54
CA ASN A 137 -11.40 34.65 -34.31
C ASN A 137 -12.18 35.89 -33.80
N SER A 138 -13.47 35.71 -33.51
CA SER A 138 -14.37 36.78 -33.05
C SER A 138 -13.99 37.33 -31.66
N TYR A 139 -13.55 36.48 -30.74
CA TYR A 139 -13.14 36.89 -29.39
C TYR A 139 -11.95 37.85 -29.44
N LEU A 140 -10.93 37.54 -30.26
CA LEU A 140 -9.76 38.41 -30.45
C LEU A 140 -10.14 39.76 -31.07
N LYS A 141 -11.19 39.78 -31.91
CA LYS A 141 -11.73 41.00 -32.53
C LYS A 141 -12.51 41.86 -31.54
N GLU A 142 -13.37 41.25 -30.74
CA GLU A 142 -14.20 41.93 -29.74
C GLU A 142 -13.33 42.61 -28.66
N HIS A 143 -12.23 41.97 -28.27
CA HIS A 143 -11.27 42.51 -27.29
C HIS A 143 -10.21 43.43 -27.92
N ASN A 144 -10.23 43.66 -29.24
CA ASN A 144 -9.27 44.49 -29.99
C ASN A 144 -7.79 44.18 -29.71
N LEU A 145 -7.46 42.90 -29.53
CA LEU A 145 -6.11 42.47 -29.15
C LEU A 145 -5.14 42.51 -30.35
N LYS A 146 -3.95 43.06 -30.13
CA LYS A 146 -2.85 43.01 -31.11
C LYS A 146 -2.12 41.68 -31.00
N THR A 147 -2.01 40.96 -32.11
CA THR A 147 -1.37 39.65 -32.19
C THR A 147 -0.29 39.62 -33.26
N TYR A 148 0.71 38.77 -33.05
CA TYR A 148 1.90 38.66 -33.89
C TYR A 148 2.21 37.20 -34.20
N LEU A 149 2.89 36.95 -35.32
CA LEU A 149 3.37 35.63 -35.73
C LEU A 149 4.90 35.67 -35.78
N ILE A 150 5.56 34.79 -35.03
CA ILE A 150 7.02 34.68 -35.07
C ILE A 150 7.43 34.15 -36.45
N VAL A 151 8.37 34.82 -37.10
CA VAL A 151 8.97 34.37 -38.36
C VAL A 151 10.02 33.31 -38.02
N PRO A 152 9.95 32.10 -38.61
CA PRO A 152 11.04 31.14 -38.47
C PRO A 152 12.24 31.64 -39.28
N GLY A 153 13.18 32.30 -38.60
CA GLY A 153 14.41 32.80 -39.20
C GLY A 153 15.51 31.74 -39.26
N ASP A 154 16.26 31.68 -40.37
CA ASP A 154 17.46 30.85 -40.56
C ASP A 154 18.68 31.32 -39.71
N THR A 155 18.46 32.09 -38.64
CA THR A 155 19.52 32.86 -37.96
C THR A 155 19.36 32.92 -36.44
N PHE A 156 20.08 32.04 -35.75
CA PHE A 156 20.72 32.40 -34.49
C PHE A 156 22.21 32.67 -34.76
N LYS A 157 22.52 33.81 -35.39
CA LYS A 157 23.90 34.27 -35.58
C LYS A 157 24.36 35.01 -34.34
N ASP A 158 25.45 34.52 -33.76
CA ASP A 158 26.08 35.01 -32.55
C ASP A 158 26.18 36.54 -32.44
N ASN A 159 25.68 37.10 -31.34
CA ASN A 159 26.12 38.39 -30.80
C ASN A 159 25.80 38.55 -29.29
N LEU A 160 26.17 37.55 -28.49
CA LEU A 160 26.26 37.69 -27.04
C LEU A 160 27.54 37.01 -26.53
N THR A 161 28.52 37.83 -26.16
CA THR A 161 29.82 37.37 -25.65
C THR A 161 29.69 36.87 -24.21
N SER A 162 29.55 35.56 -24.03
CA SER A 162 29.76 34.87 -22.75
C SER A 162 30.17 33.40 -22.99
N PRO A 163 31.37 32.96 -22.57
CA PRO A 163 31.91 31.65 -22.95
C PRO A 163 31.53 30.55 -21.95
N SER A 164 30.29 30.06 -21.99
CA SER A 164 29.87 28.86 -21.27
C SER A 164 28.61 28.24 -21.89
N LEU A 165 28.59 26.90 -22.03
CA LEU A 165 27.52 26.08 -22.61
C LEU A 165 27.18 26.30 -24.11
N ARG A 166 27.98 25.70 -24.99
CA ARG A 166 27.47 25.10 -26.24
C ARG A 166 28.17 23.78 -26.56
N LYS A 167 27.54 22.66 -26.22
CA LYS A 167 27.97 21.30 -26.65
C LYS A 167 27.14 20.92 -27.88
N GLY A 168 27.58 21.37 -29.05
CA GLY A 168 26.82 21.21 -30.30
C GLY A 168 26.61 19.75 -30.69
N TYR A 169 25.35 19.35 -30.91
CA TYR A 169 25.01 18.04 -31.42
C TYR A 169 25.09 18.00 -32.96
N SER A 170 25.94 17.14 -33.49
CA SER A 170 25.97 16.81 -34.92
C SER A 170 24.76 15.95 -35.29
N VAL A 171 23.91 16.46 -36.19
CA VAL A 171 22.56 15.93 -36.48
C VAL A 171 22.54 14.57 -37.21
N ASN A 172 23.62 14.16 -37.88
CA ASN A 172 23.60 13.02 -38.82
C ASN A 172 23.79 11.60 -38.23
N GLY A 173 23.59 11.40 -36.92
CA GLY A 173 23.83 10.09 -36.26
C GLY A 173 22.57 9.33 -35.77
N ASN A 174 21.65 10.02 -35.10
CA ASN A 174 20.75 9.35 -34.14
C ASN A 174 19.40 8.88 -34.71
N VAL A 175 18.92 9.47 -35.82
CA VAL A 175 17.60 9.15 -36.41
C VAL A 175 17.48 7.65 -36.76
N SER A 176 18.57 7.05 -37.25
CA SER A 176 18.63 5.62 -37.62
C SER A 176 18.53 4.64 -36.43
N LYS A 177 18.77 5.14 -35.21
CA LYS A 177 18.69 4.36 -33.96
C LYS A 177 17.30 4.47 -33.34
N GLU A 178 16.70 5.66 -33.37
CA GLU A 178 15.32 5.90 -32.91
C GLU A 178 14.27 5.23 -33.82
N MET A 179 14.48 5.20 -35.14
CA MET A 179 13.57 4.54 -36.08
C MET A 179 13.50 3.00 -35.92
N ARG A 180 14.52 2.39 -35.29
CA ARG A 180 14.56 0.94 -35.05
C ARG A 180 13.68 0.50 -33.87
N MET A 181 13.09 1.45 -33.13
CA MET A 181 12.19 1.22 -31.99
C MET A 181 10.71 1.12 -32.40
N MET A 182 10.41 0.88 -33.68
CA MET A 182 9.04 0.84 -34.24
C MET A 182 8.51 -0.57 -34.57
N GLY A 183 8.92 -1.58 -33.81
CA GLY A 183 8.13 -2.81 -33.65
C GLY A 183 8.19 -3.86 -34.77
N HIS A 184 9.36 -4.47 -35.01
CA HIS A 184 9.50 -5.93 -35.15
C HIS A 184 10.99 -6.31 -35.21
N GLY A 185 11.50 -7.09 -34.26
CA GLY A 185 12.88 -7.58 -34.30
C GLY A 185 13.36 -8.16 -32.97
N SER A 186 13.75 -9.43 -32.98
CA SER A 186 14.18 -10.19 -31.81
C SER A 186 15.59 -9.84 -31.30
N GLN A 187 15.77 -10.03 -29.99
CA GLN A 187 17.02 -10.36 -29.27
C GLN A 187 18.38 -10.11 -29.94
N HIS A 188 19.22 -9.29 -29.31
CA HIS A 188 20.40 -9.80 -28.56
C HIS A 188 21.11 -8.67 -27.81
N GLY A 189 21.62 -8.97 -26.61
CA GLY A 189 22.34 -7.99 -25.79
C GLY A 189 23.79 -7.79 -26.21
N LYS A 190 24.39 -6.68 -25.76
CA LYS A 190 25.82 -6.56 -25.44
C LYS A 190 26.09 -5.30 -24.63
N HIS A 191 26.75 -5.46 -23.49
CA HIS A 191 27.45 -4.36 -22.82
C HIS A 191 28.54 -3.80 -23.75
N SER A 192 28.71 -2.48 -23.76
CA SER A 192 29.98 -1.85 -24.11
C SER A 192 30.15 -0.56 -23.31
N LYS A 193 31.24 -0.51 -22.52
CA LYS A 193 31.67 0.60 -21.65
C LYS A 193 32.62 1.53 -22.43
N LEU A 194 32.96 2.70 -21.86
CA LEU A 194 33.89 3.74 -22.37
C LEU A 194 33.32 4.62 -23.51
N GLY A 195 33.39 5.97 -23.51
CA GLY A 195 33.87 7.01 -22.58
C GLY A 195 33.32 8.39 -23.05
N PHE A 196 33.77 9.60 -22.66
CA PHE A 196 34.84 10.07 -21.74
C PHE A 196 34.60 11.59 -21.44
N GLY A 197 35.08 12.11 -20.30
CA GLY A 197 35.55 13.51 -20.14
C GLY A 197 34.61 14.62 -19.61
N CYS A 198 34.72 14.90 -18.30
CA CYS A 198 34.86 16.22 -17.62
C CYS A 198 33.78 17.35 -17.82
N GLU A 199 33.36 18.12 -16.79
CA GLU A 199 33.78 18.27 -15.37
C GLU A 199 32.57 18.41 -14.41
N THR A 200 32.83 18.20 -13.09
CA THR A 200 32.02 18.61 -11.92
C THR A 200 30.51 18.31 -11.91
N ILE A 201 30.15 17.09 -11.49
CA ILE A 201 28.89 16.80 -10.78
C ILE A 201 29.23 15.87 -9.61
N GLU A 202 28.57 16.07 -8.47
CA GLU A 202 28.64 15.17 -7.32
C GLU A 202 28.26 13.74 -7.76
N THR A 203 29.02 12.73 -7.32
CA THR A 203 28.68 11.34 -7.67
C THR A 203 27.42 10.92 -6.91
N GLU A 204 26.27 11.01 -7.58
CA GLU A 204 25.14 10.12 -7.29
C GLU A 204 25.70 8.70 -7.23
N LYS A 205 25.62 8.07 -6.07
CA LYS A 205 26.01 6.67 -5.91
C LYS A 205 25.02 5.82 -6.70
N ASP A 206 25.52 4.75 -7.32
CA ASP A 206 24.63 3.75 -7.92
C ASP A 206 23.62 3.29 -6.84
N PRO A 207 22.32 3.13 -7.16
CA PRO A 207 21.34 2.73 -6.15
C PRO A 207 21.67 1.34 -5.55
N GLU A 208 22.42 0.51 -6.26
CA GLU A 208 22.98 -0.75 -5.72
C GLU A 208 24.05 -0.52 -4.64
N ASP A 209 24.86 0.55 -4.77
CA ASP A 209 25.87 0.92 -3.78
C ASP A 209 25.26 1.63 -2.56
N GLU A 210 24.21 2.44 -2.73
CA GLU A 210 23.42 2.94 -1.59
C GLU A 210 22.72 1.80 -0.86
N VAL A 211 22.12 0.84 -1.58
CA VAL A 211 21.50 -0.35 -0.97
C VAL A 211 22.55 -1.21 -0.27
N ASN A 212 23.75 -1.40 -0.83
CA ASN A 212 24.84 -2.11 -0.17
C ASN A 212 25.38 -1.37 1.05
N GLU A 213 25.54 -0.05 1.01
CA GLU A 213 25.97 0.74 2.17
C GLU A 213 24.90 0.77 3.26
N TYR A 214 23.62 0.84 2.88
CA TYR A 214 22.49 0.74 3.81
C TYR A 214 22.40 -0.66 4.41
N LEU A 215 22.59 -1.73 3.63
CA LEU A 215 22.70 -3.11 4.12
C LEU A 215 23.89 -3.27 5.07
N MET A 216 25.07 -2.74 4.74
CA MET A 216 26.26 -2.85 5.59
C MET A 216 26.08 -2.06 6.90
N ARG A 217 25.53 -0.85 6.84
CA ARG A 217 25.16 -0.06 8.04
C ARG A 217 24.05 -0.74 8.85
N ALA A 218 23.07 -1.39 8.21
CA ALA A 218 22.04 -2.16 8.89
C ALA A 218 22.59 -3.43 9.55
N ILE A 219 23.59 -4.08 8.94
CA ILE A 219 24.31 -5.23 9.52
C ILE A 219 25.13 -4.78 10.74
N ASP A 220 25.84 -3.65 10.67
CA ASP A 220 26.59 -3.09 11.81
C ASP A 220 25.67 -2.55 12.92
N ALA A 221 24.55 -1.92 12.58
CA ALA A 221 23.51 -1.54 13.54
C ALA A 221 22.86 -2.78 14.20
N ARG A 222 22.86 -3.93 13.52
CA ARG A 222 22.42 -5.24 14.01
C ARG A 222 23.54 -6.01 14.74
N SER A 223 24.64 -5.35 15.11
CA SER A 223 25.64 -5.93 16.03
C SER A 223 24.97 -6.35 17.35
N ILE A 224 24.93 -7.66 17.58
CA ILE A 224 24.18 -8.33 18.65
C ILE A 224 24.47 -7.72 20.03
N ASP A 225 25.73 -7.40 20.29
CA ASP A 225 26.19 -6.86 21.56
C ASP A 225 25.72 -5.42 21.81
N ARG A 226 25.57 -4.61 20.75
CA ARG A 226 25.08 -3.23 20.86
C ARG A 226 23.60 -3.22 21.23
N LEU A 227 22.77 -3.93 20.48
CA LEU A 227 21.33 -4.07 20.76
C LEU A 227 21.07 -4.60 22.18
N ARG A 228 21.85 -5.61 22.59
CA ARG A 228 21.83 -6.15 23.96
C ARG A 228 22.20 -5.10 25.02
N SER A 229 23.23 -4.28 24.78
CA SER A 229 23.67 -3.24 25.72
C SER A 229 22.68 -2.06 25.85
N GLU A 230 21.94 -1.75 24.77
CA GLU A 230 20.96 -0.67 24.75
C GLU A 230 19.63 -1.10 25.40
N HIS A 231 19.19 -2.35 25.20
CA HIS A 231 17.86 -2.83 25.60
C HIS A 231 17.82 -3.67 26.88
N CYS A 232 18.90 -4.36 27.26
CA CYS A 232 18.93 -5.27 28.42
C CYS A 232 19.88 -4.78 29.53
N THR A 233 19.57 -5.12 30.79
CA THR A 233 20.51 -4.91 31.90
C THR A 233 21.66 -5.94 31.86
N PRO A 234 22.89 -5.57 32.25
CA PRO A 234 24.07 -6.43 32.03
C PRO A 234 24.08 -7.72 32.86
N PHE A 235 23.46 -7.73 34.04
CA PHE A 235 23.52 -8.87 34.98
C PHE A 235 22.19 -9.61 35.19
N ILE A 236 21.07 -8.87 35.24
CA ILE A 236 19.73 -9.46 35.46
C ILE A 236 19.07 -9.80 34.11
N LEU A 237 19.65 -9.35 32.99
CA LEU A 237 19.17 -9.50 31.61
C LEU A 237 17.78 -8.90 31.31
N THR A 238 17.06 -8.41 32.33
CA THR A 238 15.79 -7.69 32.20
C THR A 238 15.85 -6.57 31.19
N PHE A 239 14.76 -6.38 30.43
CA PHE A 239 14.62 -5.26 29.53
C PHE A 239 14.55 -3.95 30.33
N ARG A 240 15.21 -2.92 29.82
CA ARG A 240 15.30 -1.61 30.47
C ARG A 240 13.97 -0.82 30.42
N ARG A 241 13.07 -1.18 29.50
CA ARG A 241 11.71 -0.64 29.38
C ARG A 241 10.70 -1.63 29.98
N PRO A 242 9.83 -1.21 30.93
CA PRO A 242 8.90 -2.12 31.60
C PRO A 242 7.85 -2.70 30.64
N ASP A 243 7.39 -1.92 29.66
CA ASP A 243 6.35 -2.33 28.70
C ASP A 243 6.82 -3.49 27.80
N ILE A 244 8.13 -3.53 27.50
CA ILE A 244 8.74 -4.61 26.70
C ILE A 244 8.90 -5.87 27.57
N GLU A 245 9.29 -5.75 28.84
CA GLU A 245 9.32 -6.89 29.77
C GLU A 245 7.89 -7.42 30.03
N GLU A 246 6.87 -6.57 30.10
CA GLU A 246 5.48 -7.02 30.22
C GLU A 246 5.04 -7.80 28.97
N LYS A 247 5.27 -7.26 27.76
CA LYS A 247 4.99 -7.97 26.50
C LYS A 247 5.73 -9.32 26.43
N TYR A 248 7.01 -9.37 26.82
CA TYR A 248 7.81 -10.60 26.90
C TYR A 248 7.29 -11.60 27.96
N SER A 249 6.79 -11.11 29.09
CA SER A 249 6.26 -11.95 30.18
C SER A 249 4.97 -12.68 29.79
N ARG A 250 4.18 -12.07 28.89
CA ARG A 250 2.92 -12.59 28.34
C ARG A 250 3.14 -13.46 27.08
N GLU A 251 4.36 -13.56 26.56
CA GLU A 251 4.64 -14.39 25.39
C GLU A 251 4.60 -15.88 25.77
N ARG A 252 3.81 -16.65 25.01
CA ARG A 252 3.57 -18.08 25.26
C ARG A 252 4.67 -18.95 24.65
N ASP A 253 5.40 -19.66 25.49
CA ASP A 253 6.40 -20.65 25.06
C ASP A 253 5.71 -21.90 24.46
N ARG A 254 5.92 -22.12 23.15
CA ARG A 254 5.38 -23.26 22.39
C ARG A 254 6.11 -24.58 22.66
N MET A 255 7.32 -24.52 23.19
CA MET A 255 8.20 -25.67 23.46
C MET A 255 8.11 -26.16 24.91
N LEU A 256 7.36 -25.47 25.78
CA LEU A 256 7.15 -25.85 27.20
C LEU A 256 6.81 -27.35 27.39
N SER A 257 5.89 -27.88 26.59
CA SER A 257 5.50 -29.31 26.63
C SER A 257 6.67 -30.28 26.35
N ALA A 258 7.67 -29.87 25.55
CA ALA A 258 8.83 -30.70 25.27
C ALA A 258 9.79 -30.78 26.47
N TYR A 259 10.02 -29.67 27.19
CA TYR A 259 10.92 -29.66 28.35
C TYR A 259 10.46 -30.63 29.45
N PHE A 260 9.15 -30.67 29.74
CA PHE A 260 8.59 -31.57 30.75
C PHE A 260 8.69 -33.06 30.35
N VAL A 261 8.54 -33.37 29.06
CA VAL A 261 8.72 -34.75 28.54
C VAL A 261 10.20 -35.15 28.63
N CYS A 262 11.13 -34.27 28.24
CA CYS A 262 12.57 -34.50 28.39
C CYS A 262 12.97 -34.67 29.86
N SER A 263 12.46 -33.83 30.77
CA SER A 263 12.72 -33.98 32.21
C SER A 263 12.14 -35.28 32.77
N GLY A 264 10.97 -35.73 32.29
CA GLY A 264 10.39 -37.02 32.64
C GLY A 264 11.25 -38.20 32.20
N PHE A 265 11.85 -38.13 31.00
CA PHE A 265 12.77 -39.14 30.51
C PHE A 265 14.06 -39.22 31.34
N VAL A 266 14.67 -38.07 31.69
CA VAL A 266 15.85 -38.04 32.58
C VAL A 266 15.51 -38.58 33.98
N TYR A 267 14.31 -38.28 34.50
CA TYR A 267 13.86 -38.84 35.77
C TYR A 267 13.78 -40.38 35.74
N VAL A 268 13.25 -40.98 34.66
CA VAL A 268 13.23 -42.44 34.49
C VAL A 268 14.65 -43.02 34.49
N ILE A 269 15.62 -42.38 33.83
CA ILE A 269 17.02 -42.80 33.84
C ILE A 269 17.60 -42.78 35.27
N VAL A 270 17.35 -41.71 36.04
CA VAL A 270 17.78 -41.59 37.45
C VAL A 270 17.19 -42.71 38.31
N VAL A 271 15.89 -43.00 38.18
CA VAL A 271 15.24 -44.09 38.92
C VAL A 271 15.82 -45.46 38.57
N VAL A 272 16.05 -45.75 37.28
CA VAL A 272 16.64 -47.01 36.82
C VAL A 272 18.09 -47.16 37.31
N ALA A 273 18.89 -46.10 37.27
CA ALA A 273 20.27 -46.12 37.77
C ALA A 273 20.35 -46.44 39.28
N ILE A 274 19.45 -45.86 40.08
CA ILE A 274 19.36 -46.16 41.52
C ILE A 274 18.84 -47.60 41.75
N ALA A 275 17.82 -48.04 41.01
CA ALA A 275 17.22 -49.37 41.16
C ALA A 275 18.15 -50.53 40.76
N ILE A 276 19.09 -50.32 39.83
CA ILE A 276 20.14 -51.29 39.50
C ILE A 276 21.22 -51.35 40.58
N SER A 277 21.51 -50.22 41.23
CA SER A 277 22.69 -50.07 42.10
C SER A 277 22.42 -50.40 43.59
N LEU A 278 21.16 -50.47 44.02
CA LEU A 278 20.78 -50.71 45.42
C LEU A 278 19.68 -51.75 45.58
N SER A 279 19.79 -52.59 46.62
CA SER A 279 18.67 -53.37 47.14
C SER A 279 17.63 -52.42 47.76
N GLY A 280 16.49 -52.22 47.08
CA GLY A 280 15.55 -51.15 47.41
C GLY A 280 14.92 -51.23 48.81
N SER A 281 14.96 -50.11 49.53
CA SER A 281 14.24 -49.91 50.79
C SER A 281 12.79 -49.42 50.54
N ILE A 282 11.89 -49.69 51.49
CA ILE A 282 10.47 -49.29 51.42
C ILE A 282 10.34 -47.77 51.18
N TYR A 283 11.17 -46.95 51.84
CA TYR A 283 11.16 -45.49 51.68
C TYR A 283 11.50 -45.04 50.26
N PHE A 284 12.43 -45.72 49.58
CA PHE A 284 12.81 -45.42 48.20
C PHE A 284 11.66 -45.71 47.23
N TYR A 285 10.98 -46.85 47.38
CA TYR A 285 9.82 -47.18 46.54
C TYR A 285 8.65 -46.21 46.75
N VAL A 286 8.37 -45.81 48.00
CA VAL A 286 7.33 -44.81 48.31
C VAL A 286 7.68 -43.44 47.72
N CYS A 287 8.91 -42.95 47.93
CA CYS A 287 9.36 -41.65 47.39
C CYS A 287 9.31 -41.62 45.86
N THR A 288 9.81 -42.68 45.22
CA THR A 288 9.81 -42.86 43.75
C THR A 288 8.39 -42.94 43.18
N GLY A 289 7.47 -43.64 43.86
CA GLY A 289 6.08 -43.76 43.43
C GLY A 289 5.31 -42.43 43.46
N VAL A 290 5.46 -41.66 44.53
CA VAL A 290 4.81 -40.34 44.69
C VAL A 290 5.32 -39.34 43.64
N SER A 291 6.63 -39.25 43.47
CA SER A 291 7.25 -38.34 42.50
C SER A 291 6.97 -38.74 41.05
N LEU A 292 6.99 -40.05 40.71
CA LEU A 292 6.57 -40.54 39.39
C LEU A 292 5.11 -40.18 39.09
N PHE A 293 4.20 -40.37 40.05
CA PHE A 293 2.79 -40.01 39.88
C PHE A 293 2.61 -38.51 39.58
N ILE A 294 3.28 -37.64 40.34
CA ILE A 294 3.23 -36.19 40.13
C ILE A 294 3.81 -35.79 38.75
N ILE A 295 4.95 -36.34 38.35
CA ILE A 295 5.60 -36.04 37.07
C ILE A 295 4.74 -36.50 35.89
N VAL A 296 4.12 -37.69 35.97
CA VAL A 296 3.21 -38.22 34.94
C VAL A 296 1.92 -37.40 34.88
N LEU A 297 1.36 -36.97 36.01
CA LEU A 297 0.18 -36.11 36.07
C LEU A 297 0.43 -34.76 35.39
N ILE A 298 1.54 -34.09 35.72
CA ILE A 298 1.93 -32.79 35.12
C ILE A 298 2.14 -32.95 33.61
N ASN A 299 2.88 -33.97 33.17
CA ASN A 299 3.08 -34.24 31.74
C ASN A 299 1.76 -34.52 31.01
N SER A 300 0.83 -35.24 31.63
CA SER A 300 -0.49 -35.52 31.04
C SER A 300 -1.34 -34.26 30.86
N ILE A 301 -1.31 -33.34 31.84
CA ILE A 301 -2.01 -32.04 31.77
C ILE A 301 -1.40 -31.13 30.70
N LEU A 302 -0.08 -31.15 30.52
CA LEU A 302 0.61 -30.33 29.51
C LEU A 302 0.48 -30.90 28.08
N LEU A 303 0.46 -32.22 27.93
CA LEU A 303 0.21 -32.86 26.64
C LEU A 303 -1.27 -32.75 26.23
N ALA A 304 -2.18 -32.52 27.20
CA ALA A 304 -3.61 -32.42 26.95
C ALA A 304 -4.01 -31.27 26.01
N GLU A 305 -3.20 -30.21 25.94
CA GLU A 305 -3.42 -29.10 25.01
C GLU A 305 -3.55 -29.56 23.54
N LYS A 306 -2.72 -30.54 23.14
CA LYS A 306 -2.61 -31.01 21.75
C LYS A 306 -3.67 -32.03 21.35
N ASN A 307 -4.51 -32.47 22.30
CA ASN A 307 -5.48 -33.55 22.11
C ASN A 307 -6.91 -33.03 22.28
N GLU A 308 -7.59 -32.76 21.16
CA GLU A 308 -8.98 -32.24 21.11
C GLU A 308 -10.02 -33.11 21.83
N LYS A 309 -9.69 -34.40 22.10
CA LYS A 309 -10.59 -35.40 22.72
C LYS A 309 -10.66 -35.32 24.25
N ILE A 310 -9.99 -34.36 24.89
CA ILE A 310 -9.87 -34.26 26.36
C ILE A 310 -10.88 -33.24 26.91
N PRO A 311 -11.51 -33.49 28.08
CA PRO A 311 -12.50 -32.58 28.66
C PRO A 311 -11.96 -31.17 28.94
N GLU A 312 -12.82 -30.18 28.71
CA GLU A 312 -12.44 -28.78 28.59
C GLU A 312 -11.82 -28.18 29.86
N TRP A 313 -12.19 -28.68 31.04
CA TRP A 313 -11.61 -28.22 32.31
C TRP A 313 -10.10 -28.52 32.39
N ILE A 314 -9.63 -29.67 31.86
CA ILE A 314 -8.20 -30.00 31.80
C ILE A 314 -7.50 -29.11 30.78
N ARG A 315 -8.14 -28.85 29.63
CA ARG A 315 -7.60 -27.98 28.58
C ARG A 315 -7.45 -26.54 29.08
N ASN A 316 -8.43 -26.02 29.82
CA ASN A 316 -8.38 -24.67 30.41
C ASN A 316 -7.30 -24.56 31.51
N VAL A 317 -7.14 -25.58 32.35
CA VAL A 317 -6.02 -25.64 33.32
C VAL A 317 -4.67 -25.67 32.59
N SER A 318 -4.56 -26.42 31.50
CA SER A 318 -3.35 -26.44 30.65
C SER A 318 -3.05 -25.03 30.10
N ILE A 319 -4.02 -24.38 29.45
CA ILE A 319 -3.89 -23.02 28.90
C ILE A 319 -3.45 -22.01 29.99
N ALA A 320 -4.07 -22.05 31.17
CA ALA A 320 -3.69 -21.17 32.29
C ALA A 320 -2.24 -21.38 32.79
N ILE A 321 -1.70 -22.61 32.69
CA ILE A 321 -0.28 -22.89 32.98
C ILE A 321 0.63 -22.32 31.88
N PHE A 322 0.21 -22.36 30.62
CA PHE A 322 0.98 -21.81 29.50
C PHE A 322 0.95 -20.27 29.43
N GLU A 323 -0.15 -19.63 29.84
CA GLU A 323 -0.29 -18.17 29.83
C GLU A 323 0.42 -17.51 31.02
N ASN A 324 0.50 -18.20 32.17
CA ASN A 324 1.12 -17.64 33.36
C ASN A 324 2.53 -18.21 33.61
N ARG A 325 3.55 -17.45 33.18
CA ARG A 325 4.96 -17.79 33.33
C ARG A 325 5.37 -18.12 34.78
N MET A 326 4.79 -17.47 35.79
CA MET A 326 5.08 -17.76 37.20
C MET A 326 4.56 -19.14 37.63
N ILE A 327 3.42 -19.59 37.09
CA ILE A 327 2.87 -20.92 37.36
C ILE A 327 3.73 -21.98 36.68
N ALA A 328 4.09 -21.79 35.40
CA ALA A 328 4.99 -22.71 34.70
C ALA A 328 6.37 -22.82 35.37
N GLN A 329 6.94 -21.71 35.83
CA GLN A 329 8.21 -21.69 36.57
C GLN A 329 8.11 -22.42 37.91
N SER A 330 7.07 -22.17 38.72
CA SER A 330 6.91 -22.86 40.01
C SER A 330 6.75 -24.37 39.83
N ILE A 331 5.93 -24.82 38.87
CA ILE A 331 5.77 -26.25 38.52
C ILE A 331 7.11 -26.86 38.08
N ALA A 332 7.90 -26.16 37.24
CA ALA A 332 9.22 -26.63 36.82
C ALA A 332 10.18 -26.78 38.02
N THR A 333 10.22 -25.81 38.94
CA THR A 333 11.07 -25.93 40.15
C THR A 333 10.63 -27.10 41.04
N ILE A 334 9.33 -27.31 41.22
CA ILE A 334 8.79 -28.43 42.01
C ILE A 334 9.23 -29.77 41.41
N VAL A 335 9.17 -29.94 40.09
CA VAL A 335 9.64 -31.16 39.42
C VAL A 335 11.13 -31.39 39.67
N VAL A 336 11.98 -30.37 39.50
CA VAL A 336 13.43 -30.49 39.77
C VAL A 336 13.69 -30.88 41.23
N PHE A 337 13.04 -30.23 42.20
CA PHE A 337 13.20 -30.59 43.62
C PHE A 337 12.69 -32.00 43.94
N LEU A 338 11.59 -32.46 43.34
CA LEU A 338 11.14 -33.84 43.47
C LEU A 338 12.17 -34.84 42.93
N THR A 339 12.80 -34.55 41.78
CA THR A 339 13.89 -35.39 41.25
C THR A 339 15.17 -35.39 42.11
N PHE A 340 15.41 -34.32 42.88
CA PHE A 340 16.52 -34.27 43.84
C PHE A 340 16.21 -35.08 45.11
N LEU A 341 14.97 -34.99 45.62
CA LEU A 341 14.52 -35.73 46.81
C LEU A 341 14.56 -37.26 46.60
N THR A 342 14.29 -37.77 45.40
CA THR A 342 14.42 -39.21 45.11
C THR A 342 15.87 -39.69 45.13
N ILE A 343 16.85 -38.85 44.77
CA ILE A 343 18.29 -39.16 44.87
C ILE A 343 18.76 -39.14 46.33
N LEU A 344 18.18 -38.28 47.17
CA LEU A 344 18.46 -38.25 48.62
C LEU A 344 17.78 -39.39 49.38
N SER A 345 16.68 -39.95 48.88
CA SER A 345 15.90 -40.98 49.58
C SER A 345 16.68 -42.24 49.98
N PRO A 346 17.56 -42.83 49.14
CA PRO A 346 18.44 -43.92 49.55
C PRO A 346 19.28 -43.60 50.80
N LEU A 347 19.87 -42.41 50.85
CA LEU A 347 20.83 -42.03 51.89
C LEU A 347 20.23 -42.08 53.31
N VAL A 348 18.96 -41.69 53.46
CA VAL A 348 18.22 -41.74 54.73
C VAL A 348 18.16 -43.16 55.31
N THR A 349 18.25 -44.19 54.46
CA THR A 349 18.10 -45.59 54.87
C THR A 349 19.43 -46.27 55.23
N LEU A 350 20.56 -45.67 54.84
CA LEU A 350 21.91 -46.18 55.14
C LEU A 350 22.37 -45.89 56.58
N ASP A 351 21.60 -45.12 57.36
CA ASP A 351 21.95 -44.76 58.74
C ASP A 351 21.81 -45.89 59.76
N ASN A 352 21.13 -47.00 59.42
CA ASN A 352 20.67 -48.01 60.38
C ASN A 352 20.97 -49.48 60.04
N SER A 353 21.78 -49.80 59.01
CA SER A 353 22.20 -51.18 58.74
C SER A 353 23.64 -51.31 58.28
N THR A 354 24.46 -51.92 59.14
CA THR A 354 25.79 -52.51 58.85
C THR A 354 26.68 -51.69 57.91
N ALA A 355 27.41 -50.73 58.49
CA ALA A 355 28.72 -50.37 57.95
C ALA A 355 29.52 -51.68 57.70
N CYS A 356 30.22 -51.76 56.57
CA CYS A 356 30.84 -53.00 56.08
C CYS A 356 31.95 -53.51 57.01
N SER A 357 31.58 -54.24 58.07
CA SER A 357 32.52 -54.96 58.93
C SER A 357 33.13 -56.11 58.13
N ASN A 358 34.47 -56.14 58.05
CA ASN A 358 35.18 -57.27 57.48
C ASN A 358 34.76 -58.57 58.18
N ASN A 359 34.30 -59.57 57.41
CA ASN A 359 33.72 -60.81 57.94
C ASN A 359 34.74 -61.65 58.72
N THR A 360 34.88 -61.42 60.02
CA THR A 360 35.58 -62.33 60.95
C THR A 360 34.57 -63.05 61.85
N TRP A 361 34.04 -64.18 61.36
CA TRP A 361 33.22 -65.09 62.17
C TRP A 361 34.08 -65.87 63.17
N THR A 362 34.00 -65.53 64.45
CA THR A 362 34.69 -66.28 65.52
C THR A 362 33.87 -67.49 65.97
N ARG A 363 34.22 -68.70 65.50
CA ARG A 363 33.66 -69.94 66.04
C ARG A 363 34.50 -70.42 67.23
N LYS A 364 33.98 -70.31 68.46
CA LYS A 364 34.57 -71.00 69.62
C LYS A 364 34.34 -72.50 69.48
N SER A 365 35.42 -73.27 69.30
CA SER A 365 35.42 -74.71 69.55
C SER A 365 35.85 -74.97 70.99
N HIS A 366 35.39 -76.07 71.57
CA HIS A 366 35.69 -76.45 72.94
C HIS A 366 37.04 -77.17 73.02
N ASP A 367 38.14 -76.42 72.86
CA ASP A 367 39.49 -76.67 73.41
C ASP A 367 40.44 -75.53 73.02
N ASN A 368 41.50 -75.32 73.81
CA ASN A 368 42.31 -74.09 73.83
C ASN A 368 43.29 -73.93 72.65
N SER A 369 42.78 -73.81 71.42
CA SER A 369 43.54 -73.34 70.25
C SER A 369 42.66 -72.62 69.24
N THR A 370 42.75 -71.29 69.18
CA THR A 370 42.07 -70.47 68.17
C THR A 370 42.84 -70.46 66.86
N VAL A 371 42.43 -71.28 65.90
CA VAL A 371 42.99 -71.25 64.54
C VAL A 371 42.26 -70.21 63.69
N LEU A 372 43.00 -69.19 63.23
CA LEU A 372 42.55 -68.23 62.23
C LEU A 372 42.55 -68.90 60.84
N VAL A 373 41.40 -69.42 60.42
CA VAL A 373 41.22 -69.95 59.06
C VAL A 373 40.62 -68.85 58.17
N GLN A 374 41.44 -68.29 57.29
CA GLN A 374 41.02 -67.30 56.31
C GLN A 374 40.57 -68.04 55.03
N ILE A 375 39.26 -68.13 54.79
CA ILE A 375 38.69 -68.69 53.55
C ILE A 375 38.37 -67.53 52.61
N PRO A 376 38.78 -67.56 51.32
CA PRO A 376 38.41 -66.53 50.35
C PRO A 376 36.93 -66.69 49.93
N GLY A 377 36.03 -66.27 50.81
CA GLY A 377 34.60 -66.13 50.52
C GLY A 377 34.35 -64.88 49.67
N ALA A 378 33.56 -65.04 48.62
CA ALA A 378 33.25 -64.04 47.58
C ALA A 378 33.24 -62.58 48.06
N THR A 379 33.99 -61.73 47.35
CA THR A 379 33.93 -60.26 47.46
C THR A 379 32.57 -59.77 46.98
N VAL A 380 31.58 -59.74 47.87
CA VAL A 380 30.37 -58.95 47.66
C VAL A 380 30.78 -57.48 47.70
N PRO A 381 30.62 -56.70 46.61
CA PRO A 381 30.98 -55.29 46.64
C PRO A 381 30.14 -54.57 47.71
N CYS A 382 30.80 -53.79 48.56
CA CYS A 382 30.12 -53.01 49.60
C CYS A 382 29.26 -51.94 48.92
N TYR A 383 27.95 -52.17 48.80
CA TYR A 383 26.99 -51.32 48.06
C TYR A 383 27.07 -49.82 48.43
N TYR A 384 27.50 -49.51 49.66
CA TYR A 384 27.80 -48.15 50.12
C TYR A 384 28.80 -47.43 49.20
N THR A 385 29.94 -48.06 48.92
CA THR A 385 31.04 -47.46 48.13
C THR A 385 30.60 -47.17 46.69
N LEU A 386 29.90 -48.12 46.06
CA LEU A 386 29.34 -47.96 44.72
C LEU A 386 28.31 -46.82 44.64
N PHE A 387 27.49 -46.63 45.68
CA PHE A 387 26.54 -45.52 45.74
C PHE A 387 27.23 -44.17 45.99
N ALA A 388 28.27 -44.12 46.81
CA ALA A 388 29.02 -42.90 47.09
C ALA A 388 29.68 -42.33 45.81
N ASP A 389 30.21 -43.19 44.93
CA ASP A 389 30.79 -42.79 43.64
C ASP A 389 29.72 -42.42 42.60
N LEU A 390 28.54 -43.06 42.65
CA LEU A 390 27.42 -42.78 41.74
C LEU A 390 26.64 -41.50 42.10
N PHE A 391 26.57 -41.15 43.39
CA PHE A 391 25.85 -39.99 43.92
C PHE A 391 26.19 -38.65 43.21
N PRO A 392 27.47 -38.23 43.01
CA PRO A 392 27.78 -37.02 42.24
C PRO A 392 27.23 -37.06 40.81
N VAL A 393 27.30 -38.21 40.13
CA VAL A 393 26.77 -38.36 38.75
C VAL A 393 25.26 -38.18 38.71
N LEU A 394 24.53 -38.72 39.68
CA LEU A 394 23.07 -38.54 39.79
C LEU A 394 22.70 -37.08 40.06
N VAL A 395 23.43 -36.39 40.93
CA VAL A 395 23.22 -34.95 41.19
C VAL A 395 23.51 -34.11 39.94
N MET A 396 24.53 -34.46 39.16
CA MET A 396 24.84 -33.82 37.88
C MET A 396 23.70 -33.99 36.86
N LEU A 397 23.05 -35.17 36.80
CA LEU A 397 21.87 -35.39 35.95
C LEU A 397 20.67 -34.51 36.35
N VAL A 398 20.46 -34.24 37.64
CA VAL A 398 19.40 -33.30 38.09
C VAL A 398 19.78 -31.84 37.86
N MET A 399 21.07 -31.48 37.90
CA MET A 399 21.49 -30.16 37.43
C MET A 399 21.23 -29.99 35.92
N VAL A 400 21.35 -31.05 35.11
CA VAL A 400 20.94 -31.03 33.69
C VAL A 400 19.42 -30.85 33.52
N THR A 401 18.56 -31.48 34.33
CA THR A 401 17.10 -31.24 34.21
C THR A 401 16.74 -29.78 34.50
N CYS A 402 17.41 -29.13 35.45
CA CYS A 402 17.27 -27.69 35.70
C CYS A 402 17.68 -26.83 34.48
N ALA A 403 18.72 -27.24 33.75
CA ALA A 403 19.17 -26.55 32.54
C ALA A 403 18.16 -26.65 31.37
N VAL A 404 17.53 -27.81 31.20
CA VAL A 404 16.52 -28.10 30.15
C VAL A 404 15.28 -27.18 30.23
N TYR A 405 14.89 -26.73 31.43
CA TYR A 405 13.77 -25.81 31.60
C TYR A 405 14.12 -24.38 31.14
N GLN A 406 14.01 -24.09 29.85
CA GLN A 406 14.34 -22.78 29.27
C GLN A 406 13.45 -21.63 29.77
N ILE A 407 12.24 -21.92 30.29
CA ILE A 407 11.31 -20.92 30.83
C ILE A 407 11.75 -20.28 32.17
N LEU A 408 12.57 -20.96 32.97
CA LEU A 408 13.11 -20.43 34.23
C LEU A 408 14.13 -19.32 33.92
N THR A 409 13.98 -18.14 34.54
CA THR A 409 14.99 -17.07 34.42
C THR A 409 16.33 -17.52 35.00
N SER A 410 17.42 -16.96 34.49
CA SER A 410 18.78 -17.21 34.99
C SER A 410 18.88 -17.00 36.51
N VAL A 411 18.21 -16.00 37.07
CA VAL A 411 18.15 -15.75 38.53
C VAL A 411 17.55 -16.94 39.30
N PHE A 412 16.40 -17.46 38.86
CA PHE A 412 15.78 -18.63 39.51
C PHE A 412 16.60 -19.90 39.32
N LYS A 413 17.22 -20.11 38.15
CA LYS A 413 18.12 -21.25 37.91
C LYS A 413 19.35 -21.21 38.83
N VAL A 414 20.00 -20.05 38.96
CA VAL A 414 21.14 -19.87 39.88
C VAL A 414 20.74 -20.20 41.32
N ALA A 415 19.56 -19.76 41.78
CA ALA A 415 19.07 -20.08 43.11
C ALA A 415 18.84 -21.59 43.32
N VAL A 416 18.14 -22.26 42.39
CA VAL A 416 17.87 -23.71 42.48
C VAL A 416 19.16 -24.54 42.42
N LEU A 417 20.07 -24.24 41.49
CA LEU A 417 21.37 -24.92 41.39
C LEU A 417 22.23 -24.71 42.65
N SER A 418 22.22 -23.49 43.22
CA SER A 418 22.94 -23.20 44.46
C SER A 418 22.42 -24.02 45.65
N ILE A 419 21.10 -24.19 45.77
CA ILE A 419 20.48 -25.03 46.81
C ILE A 419 20.88 -26.50 46.63
N ILE A 420 20.81 -27.04 45.39
CA ILE A 420 21.18 -28.43 45.09
C ILE A 420 22.66 -28.70 45.44
N VAL A 421 23.57 -27.81 45.03
CA VAL A 421 25.00 -27.93 45.33
C VAL A 421 25.28 -27.78 46.83
N ALA A 422 24.63 -26.84 47.52
CA ALA A 422 24.78 -26.68 48.97
C ALA A 422 24.30 -27.93 49.74
N CYS A 423 23.17 -28.51 49.36
CA CYS A 423 22.67 -29.76 49.93
C CYS A 423 23.61 -30.94 49.64
N TYR A 424 24.14 -31.06 48.41
CA TYR A 424 25.13 -32.08 48.06
C TYR A 424 26.42 -31.95 48.90
N LEU A 425 26.97 -30.74 49.04
CA LEU A 425 28.17 -30.49 49.84
C LEU A 425 27.92 -30.78 51.33
N ALA A 426 26.78 -30.34 51.89
CA ALA A 426 26.41 -30.65 53.27
C ALA A 426 26.31 -32.16 53.54
N VAL A 427 25.70 -32.90 52.60
CA VAL A 427 25.63 -34.37 52.63
C VAL A 427 27.02 -35.01 52.55
N SER A 428 27.88 -34.54 51.63
CA SER A 428 29.24 -35.08 51.44
C SER A 428 30.12 -34.83 52.68
N ILE A 429 30.03 -33.65 53.29
CA ILE A 429 30.72 -33.30 54.54
C ILE A 429 30.17 -34.15 55.71
N TYR A 430 28.86 -34.36 55.80
CA TYR A 430 28.26 -35.19 56.84
C TYR A 430 28.72 -36.66 56.74
N GLN A 431 28.73 -37.23 55.53
CA GLN A 431 29.28 -38.57 55.28
C GLN A 431 30.78 -38.64 55.64
N SER A 432 31.56 -37.65 55.21
CA SER A 432 33.00 -37.55 55.54
C SER A 432 33.28 -37.44 57.04
N SER A 433 32.36 -36.89 57.85
CA SER A 433 32.53 -36.81 59.30
C SER A 433 32.23 -38.12 60.03
N LYS A 434 31.71 -39.14 59.34
CA LYS A 434 31.23 -40.41 59.92
C LYS A 434 32.10 -41.63 59.55
N GLU A 435 33.07 -41.46 58.66
CA GLU A 435 33.94 -42.52 58.15
C GLU A 435 35.42 -42.11 58.25
N GLU A 436 36.24 -42.89 58.96
CA GLU A 436 37.69 -42.63 59.12
C GLU A 436 38.59 -43.38 58.11
N ASP A 437 38.03 -44.35 57.36
CA ASP A 437 38.81 -45.35 56.57
C ASP A 437 38.68 -45.22 55.02
N ILE A 438 38.05 -44.17 54.49
CA ILE A 438 37.79 -44.02 53.03
C ILE A 438 38.65 -42.92 52.39
N ASP A 439 39.02 -43.11 51.11
CA ASP A 439 39.82 -42.17 50.33
C ASP A 439 39.14 -40.80 50.16
N GLN A 440 39.50 -39.90 51.09
CA GLN A 440 39.05 -38.52 51.18
C GLN A 440 39.27 -37.72 49.87
N SER A 441 40.28 -38.08 49.07
CA SER A 441 40.71 -37.30 47.91
C SER A 441 39.67 -37.31 46.78
N GLY A 442 39.04 -38.46 46.52
CA GLY A 442 38.01 -38.62 45.48
C GLY A 442 36.76 -37.79 45.75
N ARG A 443 36.34 -37.70 47.03
CA ARG A 443 35.14 -36.92 47.43
C ARG A 443 35.32 -35.42 47.22
N TRP A 444 36.50 -34.87 47.58
CA TRP A 444 36.81 -33.47 47.30
C TRP A 444 36.90 -33.18 45.80
N LEU A 445 37.49 -34.08 45.02
CA LEU A 445 37.52 -33.97 43.56
C LEU A 445 36.11 -33.94 42.95
N ALA A 446 35.21 -34.83 43.39
CA ALA A 446 33.81 -34.84 42.98
C ALA A 446 33.08 -33.53 43.33
N GLY A 447 33.32 -32.97 44.52
CA GLY A 447 32.80 -31.66 44.92
C GLY A 447 33.27 -30.51 44.02
N VAL A 448 34.55 -30.48 43.65
CA VAL A 448 35.09 -29.49 42.70
C VAL A 448 34.46 -29.63 41.31
N LEU A 449 34.27 -30.87 40.83
CA LEU A 449 33.61 -31.13 39.54
C LEU A 449 32.15 -30.66 39.52
N VAL A 450 31.40 -30.89 40.61
CA VAL A 450 30.01 -30.41 40.78
C VAL A 450 29.93 -28.88 40.75
N ILE A 451 30.86 -28.18 41.41
CA ILE A 451 30.92 -26.70 41.40
C ILE A 451 31.28 -26.18 40.01
N PHE A 452 32.26 -26.78 39.33
CA PHE A 452 32.65 -26.40 37.97
C PHE A 452 31.49 -26.58 36.97
N PHE A 453 30.74 -27.68 37.09
CA PHE A 453 29.56 -27.94 36.26
C PHE A 453 28.42 -26.96 36.53
N MET A 454 28.20 -26.58 37.80
CA MET A 454 27.24 -25.52 38.16
C MET A 454 27.62 -24.19 37.49
N ALA A 455 28.89 -23.79 37.50
CA ALA A 455 29.36 -22.60 36.80
C ALA A 455 29.13 -22.68 35.27
N PHE A 456 29.39 -23.83 34.64
CA PHE A 456 29.12 -24.05 33.23
C PHE A 456 27.62 -23.93 32.88
N LEU A 457 26.74 -24.53 33.69
CA LEU A 457 25.29 -24.45 33.49
C LEU A 457 24.74 -23.04 33.71
N VAL A 458 25.31 -22.25 34.64
CA VAL A 458 24.96 -20.84 34.83
C VAL A 458 25.36 -20.02 33.60
N ALA A 459 26.56 -20.20 33.05
CA ALA A 459 26.99 -19.53 31.83
C ALA A 459 26.12 -19.90 30.62
N HIS A 460 25.79 -21.19 30.45
CA HIS A 460 24.85 -21.66 29.43
C HIS A 460 23.44 -21.06 29.62
N SER A 461 22.97 -20.96 30.87
CA SER A 461 21.68 -20.33 31.18
C SER A 461 21.64 -18.85 30.82
N GLN A 462 22.71 -18.09 31.08
CA GLN A 462 22.79 -16.68 30.72
C GLN A 462 22.85 -16.50 29.20
N HIS A 463 23.60 -17.35 28.49
CA HIS A 463 23.64 -17.36 27.04
C HIS A 463 22.27 -17.63 26.42
N THR A 464 21.59 -18.69 26.87
CA THR A 464 20.24 -19.03 26.38
C THR A 464 19.22 -17.92 26.64
N GLU A 465 19.16 -17.36 27.86
CA GLU A 465 18.23 -16.24 28.14
C GLU A 465 18.53 -15.01 27.27
N ALA A 466 19.80 -14.67 27.05
CA ALA A 466 20.18 -13.59 26.16
C ALA A 466 19.74 -13.84 24.71
N THR A 467 19.88 -15.07 24.19
CA THR A 467 19.40 -15.44 22.85
C THR A 467 17.88 -15.30 22.73
N TYR A 468 17.09 -15.76 23.72
CA TYR A 468 15.62 -15.63 23.68
C TYR A 468 15.14 -14.18 23.76
N ARG A 469 15.79 -13.34 24.58
CA ARG A 469 15.46 -11.92 24.67
C ARG A 469 15.78 -11.17 23.38
N LEU A 470 16.86 -11.55 22.69
CA LEU A 470 17.22 -11.00 21.39
C LEU A 470 16.24 -11.44 20.28
N ASP A 471 15.86 -12.72 20.26
CA ASP A 471 14.86 -13.25 19.32
C ASP A 471 13.50 -12.57 19.48
N PHE A 472 13.05 -12.35 20.73
CA PHE A 472 11.85 -11.56 21.02
C PHE A 472 11.97 -10.11 20.51
N LEU A 473 13.11 -9.45 20.72
CA LEU A 473 13.33 -8.07 20.26
C LEU A 473 13.32 -7.99 18.73
N TRP A 474 13.98 -8.92 18.03
CA TRP A 474 13.94 -9.02 16.57
C TRP A 474 12.55 -9.31 16.03
N LYS A 475 11.79 -10.17 16.71
CA LYS A 475 10.41 -10.47 16.36
C LYS A 475 9.51 -9.25 16.52
N LEU A 476 9.68 -8.47 17.60
CA LEU A 476 8.97 -7.21 17.83
C LEU A 476 9.28 -6.19 16.73
N GLN A 477 10.58 -5.96 16.45
CA GLN A 477 11.02 -5.06 15.38
C GLN A 477 10.48 -5.51 14.01
N ALA A 478 10.54 -6.81 13.69
CA ALA A 478 10.02 -7.34 12.43
C ALA A 478 8.48 -7.24 12.33
N THR A 479 7.75 -7.25 13.45
CA THR A 479 6.30 -6.94 13.43
C THR A 479 6.02 -5.46 13.23
N GLU A 480 6.79 -4.56 13.85
CA GLU A 480 6.65 -3.11 13.67
C GLU A 480 6.98 -2.71 12.22
N GLU A 481 8.12 -3.16 11.67
CA GLU A 481 8.51 -2.96 10.26
C GLU A 481 7.45 -3.54 9.28
N LYS A 482 6.81 -4.66 9.63
CA LYS A 482 5.74 -5.26 8.82
C LYS A 482 4.47 -4.41 8.83
N GLU A 483 4.05 -3.91 9.99
CA GLU A 483 2.88 -3.04 10.11
C GLU A 483 3.11 -1.72 9.35
N GLU A 484 4.28 -1.10 9.49
CA GLU A 484 4.66 0.09 8.70
C GLU A 484 4.64 -0.18 7.18
N MET A 485 5.19 -1.32 6.74
CA MET A 485 5.14 -1.72 5.33
C MET A 485 3.70 -1.93 4.83
N GLU A 486 2.82 -2.52 5.64
CA GLU A 486 1.40 -2.70 5.28
C GLU A 486 0.66 -1.36 5.19
N HIS A 487 0.92 -0.43 6.12
CA HIS A 487 0.41 0.95 6.07
C HIS A 487 0.90 1.71 4.83
N LEU A 488 2.20 1.66 4.53
CA LEU A 488 2.81 2.31 3.37
C LEU A 488 2.26 1.74 2.05
N LYS A 489 2.09 0.41 1.98
CA LYS A 489 1.47 -0.25 0.83
C LYS A 489 0.02 0.18 0.63
N ALA A 490 -0.78 0.25 1.70
CA ALA A 490 -2.17 0.70 1.63
C ALA A 490 -2.28 2.18 1.21
N TYR A 491 -1.36 3.03 1.68
CA TYR A 491 -1.27 4.43 1.26
C TYR A 491 -0.89 4.56 -0.22
N ASN A 492 0.16 3.88 -0.68
CA ASN A 492 0.59 3.87 -2.08
C ASN A 492 -0.50 3.31 -3.01
N GLN A 493 -1.25 2.30 -2.59
CA GLN A 493 -2.38 1.77 -3.36
C GLN A 493 -3.53 2.78 -3.50
N LYS A 494 -3.83 3.57 -2.46
CA LYS A 494 -4.79 4.69 -2.54
C LYS A 494 -4.33 5.79 -3.48
N LEU A 495 -3.04 6.17 -3.44
CA LEU A 495 -2.47 7.13 -4.40
C LEU A 495 -2.56 6.62 -5.84
N LEU A 496 -2.23 5.34 -6.08
CA LEU A 496 -2.28 4.75 -7.41
C LEU A 496 -3.71 4.68 -7.97
N ALA A 497 -4.71 4.34 -7.14
CA ALA A 497 -6.12 4.33 -7.53
C ALA A 497 -6.70 5.74 -7.83
N ASN A 498 -6.09 6.78 -7.25
CA ASN A 498 -6.41 8.17 -7.59
C ASN A 498 -5.84 8.60 -8.95
N ILE A 499 -4.71 8.04 -9.39
CA ILE A 499 -4.08 8.38 -10.68
C ILE A 499 -4.66 7.52 -11.82
N LEU A 500 -4.78 6.21 -11.60
CA LEU A 500 -5.22 5.22 -12.59
C LEU A 500 -6.48 4.48 -12.11
N PRO A 501 -7.38 4.04 -13.01
CA PRO A 501 -8.48 3.15 -12.62
C PRO A 501 -7.96 1.83 -12.01
N GLU A 502 -8.73 1.25 -11.09
CA GLU A 502 -8.31 0.07 -10.31
C GLU A 502 -7.82 -1.11 -11.17
N HIS A 503 -8.54 -1.39 -12.28
CA HIS A 503 -8.18 -2.46 -13.22
C HIS A 503 -6.84 -2.21 -13.94
N VAL A 504 -6.53 -0.95 -14.26
CA VAL A 504 -5.28 -0.54 -14.91
C VAL A 504 -4.13 -0.57 -13.90
N ALA A 505 -4.36 -0.06 -12.69
CA ALA A 505 -3.41 -0.12 -11.59
C ALA A 505 -2.99 -1.57 -11.28
N ALA A 506 -3.96 -2.49 -11.21
CA ALA A 506 -3.70 -3.92 -11.00
C ALA A 506 -2.90 -4.56 -12.14
N HIS A 507 -3.07 -4.09 -13.38
CA HIS A 507 -2.26 -4.54 -14.52
C HIS A 507 -0.79 -4.13 -14.37
N PHE A 508 -0.52 -2.84 -14.10
CA PHE A 508 0.85 -2.35 -13.90
C PHE A 508 1.54 -2.96 -12.66
N LEU A 509 0.82 -3.19 -11.57
CA LEU A 509 1.37 -3.86 -10.38
C LEU A 509 1.70 -5.34 -10.61
N ARG A 510 1.06 -6.00 -11.58
CA ARG A 510 1.31 -7.42 -11.91
C ARG A 510 2.41 -7.58 -12.96
N THR A 511 2.47 -6.69 -13.93
CA THR A 511 3.38 -6.77 -15.08
C THR A 511 4.60 -5.88 -14.84
N VAL A 512 5.52 -6.36 -13.99
CA VAL A 512 6.65 -5.58 -13.45
C VAL A 512 7.63 -5.08 -14.52
N ASN A 513 7.76 -5.78 -15.66
CA ASN A 513 8.77 -5.51 -16.70
C ASN A 513 8.18 -5.46 -18.12
N SER A 514 7.25 -4.56 -18.40
CA SER A 514 6.84 -4.24 -19.78
C SER A 514 6.86 -2.73 -20.03
N ASP A 515 7.79 -2.28 -20.88
CA ASP A 515 7.80 -0.92 -21.48
C ASP A 515 6.63 -0.69 -22.47
N GLU A 516 5.64 -1.59 -22.48
CA GLU A 516 4.53 -1.61 -23.42
C GLU A 516 3.36 -0.76 -22.92
N LEU A 517 2.87 0.12 -23.79
CA LEU A 517 1.81 1.08 -23.49
C LEU A 517 0.47 0.36 -23.26
N TYR A 518 -0.10 0.48 -22.06
CA TYR A 518 -1.43 -0.06 -21.76
C TYR A 518 -2.49 0.60 -22.65
N HIS A 519 -3.19 -0.23 -23.41
CA HIS A 519 -4.35 0.14 -24.21
C HIS A 519 -5.37 -1.01 -24.23
N GLU A 520 -6.66 -0.68 -24.20
CA GLU A 520 -7.77 -1.63 -24.36
C GLU A 520 -8.82 -1.01 -25.30
N GLN A 521 -9.30 -1.80 -26.27
CA GLN A 521 -10.43 -1.42 -27.11
C GLN A 521 -11.72 -1.82 -26.42
N CYS A 522 -12.62 -0.85 -26.23
CA CYS A 522 -13.90 -1.02 -25.58
C CYS A 522 -15.00 -0.66 -26.60
N ASP A 523 -15.70 -1.66 -27.14
CA ASP A 523 -16.61 -1.45 -28.28
C ASP A 523 -17.92 -0.72 -27.92
N PHE A 524 -18.30 -0.74 -26.64
CA PHE A 524 -19.61 -0.26 -26.18
C PHE A 524 -19.50 0.48 -24.84
N VAL A 525 -19.14 1.76 -24.91
CA VAL A 525 -18.94 2.64 -23.75
C VAL A 525 -19.93 3.79 -23.81
N CYS A 526 -20.56 4.12 -22.69
CA CYS A 526 -21.40 5.30 -22.53
C CYS A 526 -20.54 6.45 -21.98
N ILE A 527 -20.60 7.63 -22.61
CA ILE A 527 -19.73 8.77 -22.32
C ILE A 527 -20.61 9.98 -22.02
N MET A 528 -20.30 10.67 -20.92
CA MET A 528 -20.98 11.88 -20.49
C MET A 528 -19.99 13.04 -20.39
N PHE A 529 -20.38 14.18 -20.96
CA PHE A 529 -19.82 15.50 -20.67
C PHE A 529 -20.90 16.32 -19.99
N ALA A 530 -20.59 16.94 -18.86
CA ALA A 530 -21.45 17.87 -18.15
C ALA A 530 -20.70 19.20 -17.98
N SER A 531 -21.20 20.29 -18.57
CA SER A 531 -20.56 21.61 -18.50
C SER A 531 -21.47 22.65 -17.84
N ILE A 532 -20.85 23.60 -17.12
CA ILE A 532 -21.51 24.77 -16.51
C ILE A 532 -21.06 26.02 -17.26
N PRO A 533 -21.74 26.46 -18.35
CA PRO A 533 -21.24 27.53 -19.22
C PRO A 533 -21.17 28.88 -18.49
N ASN A 534 -22.18 29.18 -17.69
CA ASN A 534 -22.31 30.44 -16.93
C ASN A 534 -21.21 30.63 -15.88
N PHE A 535 -20.41 29.60 -15.56
CA PHE A 535 -19.26 29.75 -14.66
C PHE A 535 -18.23 30.74 -15.21
N SER A 536 -18.11 30.85 -16.54
CA SER A 536 -17.21 31.82 -17.18
C SER A 536 -17.62 33.28 -16.95
N GLU A 537 -18.92 33.57 -16.87
CA GLU A 537 -19.45 34.90 -16.55
C GLU A 537 -19.38 35.20 -15.03
N PHE A 538 -19.46 34.17 -14.20
CA PHE A 538 -19.31 34.25 -12.75
C PHE A 538 -17.84 34.41 -12.29
N TYR A 539 -16.88 33.93 -13.08
CA TYR A 539 -15.46 34.01 -12.75
C TYR A 539 -14.94 35.43 -12.98
N VAL A 540 -14.91 36.23 -11.91
CA VAL A 540 -14.38 37.61 -11.95
C VAL A 540 -13.17 37.74 -11.01
N GLU A 541 -12.02 38.08 -11.61
CA GLU A 541 -10.73 38.32 -10.96
C GLU A 541 -10.70 39.71 -10.28
N LEU A 542 -11.59 39.94 -9.31
CA LEU A 542 -11.63 41.17 -8.49
C LEU A 542 -10.90 40.99 -7.15
N GLU A 543 -10.26 42.07 -6.66
CA GLU A 543 -9.61 42.10 -5.33
C GLU A 543 -10.59 41.72 -4.21
N ALA A 544 -11.85 42.14 -4.30
CA ALA A 544 -12.91 41.81 -3.34
C ALA A 544 -13.27 40.32 -3.29
N ASN A 545 -12.78 39.51 -4.23
CA ASN A 545 -13.07 38.08 -4.38
C ASN A 545 -11.79 37.22 -4.27
N ASN A 546 -10.75 37.76 -3.61
CA ASN A 546 -9.40 37.15 -3.53
C ASN A 546 -8.88 36.75 -4.93
N GLU A 547 -8.96 37.68 -5.90
CA GLU A 547 -8.53 37.49 -7.30
C GLU A 547 -9.25 36.34 -8.04
N GLY A 548 -10.39 35.86 -7.52
CA GLY A 548 -11.17 34.77 -8.12
C GLY A 548 -10.96 33.40 -7.47
N VAL A 549 -10.13 33.29 -6.43
CA VAL A 549 -9.90 32.05 -5.68
C VAL A 549 -11.17 31.51 -5.03
N GLU A 550 -12.06 32.38 -4.54
CA GLU A 550 -13.35 31.94 -3.96
C GLU A 550 -14.29 31.32 -5.02
N CYS A 551 -14.25 31.79 -6.27
CA CYS A 551 -14.98 31.13 -7.37
C CYS A 551 -14.45 29.71 -7.62
N LEU A 552 -13.13 29.50 -7.52
CA LEU A 552 -12.51 28.18 -7.64
C LEU A 552 -12.82 27.28 -6.44
N ARG A 553 -12.98 27.84 -5.23
CA ARG A 553 -13.46 27.10 -4.04
C ARG A 553 -14.90 26.61 -4.25
N LEU A 554 -15.80 27.45 -4.75
CA LEU A 554 -17.17 27.05 -5.06
C LEU A 554 -17.23 25.99 -6.17
N LEU A 555 -16.37 26.10 -7.19
CA LEU A 555 -16.21 25.05 -8.20
C LEU A 555 -15.68 23.74 -7.60
N ASN A 556 -14.74 23.82 -6.64
CA ASN A 556 -14.25 22.65 -5.93
C ASN A 556 -15.36 21.94 -5.15
N GLU A 557 -16.22 22.70 -4.48
CA GLU A 557 -17.39 22.19 -3.74
C GLU A 557 -18.37 21.48 -4.69
N ILE A 558 -18.76 22.11 -5.81
CA ILE A 558 -19.62 21.48 -6.84
C ILE A 558 -19.02 20.17 -7.38
N ILE A 559 -17.71 20.14 -7.67
CA ILE A 559 -17.03 18.94 -8.18
C ILE A 559 -16.85 17.88 -7.08
N ALA A 560 -16.70 18.27 -5.81
CA ALA A 560 -16.65 17.37 -4.67
C ALA A 560 -18.01 16.68 -4.45
N ASP A 561 -19.13 17.42 -4.53
CA ASP A 561 -20.49 16.87 -4.46
C ASP A 561 -20.72 15.84 -5.60
N PHE A 562 -20.26 16.14 -6.82
CA PHE A 562 -20.37 15.21 -7.94
C PHE A 562 -19.51 13.95 -7.75
N ASP A 563 -18.35 14.08 -7.09
CA ASP A 563 -17.46 12.96 -6.72
C ASP A 563 -18.04 12.11 -5.58
N GLU A 564 -18.78 12.72 -4.64
CA GLU A 564 -19.49 12.03 -3.55
C GLU A 564 -20.70 11.25 -4.07
N ILE A 565 -21.51 11.84 -4.96
CA ILE A 565 -22.59 11.10 -5.64
C ILE A 565 -22.00 9.91 -6.41
N LEU A 566 -20.85 10.07 -7.08
CA LEU A 566 -20.15 8.98 -7.77
C LEU A 566 -19.59 7.90 -6.81
N ALA A 567 -19.56 8.15 -5.50
CA ALA A 567 -19.12 7.17 -4.52
C ALA A 567 -20.16 6.11 -4.16
N GLU A 568 -21.44 6.31 -4.50
CA GLU A 568 -22.50 5.34 -4.19
C GLU A 568 -22.39 4.04 -5.01
N ASP A 569 -22.76 2.91 -4.38
CA ASP A 569 -22.76 1.58 -5.03
C ASP A 569 -23.57 1.51 -6.34
N LYS A 570 -24.61 2.35 -6.48
CA LYS A 570 -25.43 2.43 -7.71
C LYS A 570 -24.61 2.88 -8.93
N PHE A 571 -23.61 3.74 -8.72
CA PHE A 571 -22.83 4.36 -9.78
C PHE A 571 -21.45 3.72 -9.99
N LYS A 572 -21.18 2.57 -9.34
CA LYS A 572 -19.92 1.80 -9.45
C LYS A 572 -19.49 1.44 -10.89
N TYR A 573 -20.41 1.49 -11.85
CA TYR A 573 -20.14 1.27 -13.28
C TYR A 573 -19.51 2.48 -14.00
N ILE A 574 -19.51 3.66 -13.38
CA ILE A 574 -19.08 4.93 -13.92
C ILE A 574 -17.69 5.27 -13.37
N GLU A 575 -16.73 5.55 -14.26
CA GLU A 575 -15.41 6.07 -13.91
C GLU A 575 -15.34 7.54 -14.32
N LYS A 576 -14.89 8.41 -13.40
CA LYS A 576 -14.49 9.79 -13.73
C LYS A 576 -13.21 9.75 -14.57
N ILE A 577 -13.22 10.39 -15.73
CA ILE A 577 -12.03 10.49 -16.59
C ILE A 577 -11.21 11.71 -16.18
N LYS A 578 -11.82 12.90 -16.21
CA LYS A 578 -11.18 14.18 -15.87
C LYS A 578 -12.20 15.29 -15.65
N SER A 579 -11.80 16.29 -14.88
CA SER A 579 -12.37 17.65 -14.92
C SER A 579 -11.46 18.55 -15.76
N THR A 580 -12.06 19.44 -16.55
CA THR A 580 -11.36 20.42 -17.40
C THR A 580 -12.13 21.74 -17.31
N GLY A 581 -11.58 22.72 -16.58
CA GLY A 581 -12.34 23.91 -16.19
C GLY A 581 -13.66 23.53 -15.51
N ALA A 582 -14.75 24.17 -15.92
CA ALA A 582 -16.12 23.87 -15.47
C ALA A 582 -16.81 22.74 -16.24
N THR A 583 -16.04 21.80 -16.83
CA THR A 583 -16.57 20.61 -17.53
C THR A 583 -16.12 19.33 -16.84
N TYR A 584 -17.08 18.48 -16.49
CA TYR A 584 -16.91 17.17 -15.88
C TYR A 584 -17.09 16.06 -16.93
N MET A 585 -16.12 15.15 -17.03
CA MET A 585 -16.14 14.04 -17.99
C MET A 585 -16.11 12.69 -17.28
N ALA A 586 -17.10 11.85 -17.57
CA ALA A 586 -17.22 10.49 -17.05
C ALA A 586 -17.58 9.48 -18.14
N ALA A 587 -17.25 8.21 -17.94
CA ALA A 587 -17.62 7.13 -18.86
C ALA A 587 -17.96 5.84 -18.10
N SER A 588 -18.83 5.01 -18.67
CA SER A 588 -19.23 3.72 -18.10
C SER A 588 -19.15 2.58 -19.13
N GLY A 589 -18.89 1.36 -18.65
CA GLY A 589 -18.65 0.19 -19.51
C GLY A 589 -17.19 0.04 -19.99
N LEU A 590 -16.25 0.76 -19.37
CA LEU A 590 -14.81 0.73 -19.72
C LEU A 590 -14.14 -0.64 -19.47
N THR A 591 -14.74 -1.50 -18.63
CA THR A 591 -14.19 -2.83 -18.32
C THR A 591 -15.18 -3.93 -18.68
N LYS A 592 -14.67 -5.12 -18.97
CA LYS A 592 -15.49 -6.33 -19.22
C LYS A 592 -16.40 -6.72 -18.04
N SER A 593 -16.08 -6.25 -16.83
CA SER A 593 -16.91 -6.43 -15.62
C SER A 593 -17.99 -5.37 -15.46
N THR A 594 -17.84 -4.18 -16.05
CA THR A 594 -18.83 -3.09 -15.98
C THR A 594 -19.72 -2.99 -17.23
N CYS A 595 -19.25 -3.49 -18.37
CA CYS A 595 -19.98 -3.53 -19.64
C CYS A 595 -21.08 -4.63 -19.65
N ASP A 596 -22.18 -4.40 -18.92
CA ASP A 596 -23.36 -5.25 -18.97
C ASP A 596 -24.10 -5.09 -20.32
N MET A 597 -23.86 -6.03 -21.24
CA MET A 597 -24.49 -6.13 -22.56
C MET A 597 -25.91 -6.74 -22.54
N LYS A 598 -26.40 -7.23 -21.38
CA LYS A 598 -27.72 -7.87 -21.26
C LYS A 598 -28.77 -6.88 -20.78
N ASP A 599 -28.50 -6.22 -19.66
CA ASP A 599 -29.45 -5.29 -19.06
C ASP A 599 -29.12 -3.81 -19.32
N TYR A 600 -27.96 -3.51 -19.91
CA TYR A 600 -27.47 -2.14 -20.17
C TYR A 600 -27.40 -1.24 -18.92
N LYS A 601 -27.17 -1.84 -17.74
CA LYS A 601 -27.17 -1.14 -16.44
C LYS A 601 -26.17 0.02 -16.36
N HIS A 602 -25.05 -0.08 -17.08
CA HIS A 602 -24.04 0.97 -17.14
C HIS A 602 -24.53 2.24 -17.86
N ILE A 603 -25.49 2.12 -18.78
CA ILE A 603 -26.15 3.26 -19.47
C ILE A 603 -27.23 3.87 -18.59
N THR A 604 -28.09 3.04 -17.96
CA THR A 604 -29.12 3.55 -17.04
C THR A 604 -28.49 4.25 -15.83
N ALA A 605 -27.42 3.69 -15.27
CA ALA A 605 -26.66 4.35 -14.21
C ALA A 605 -26.09 5.71 -14.64
N MET A 606 -25.61 5.83 -15.89
CA MET A 606 -25.14 7.12 -16.42
C MET A 606 -26.27 8.15 -16.58
N ALA A 607 -27.46 7.71 -17.04
CA ALA A 607 -28.64 8.57 -17.14
C ALA A 607 -29.13 9.02 -15.74
N ASP A 608 -29.20 8.11 -14.77
CA ASP A 608 -29.55 8.40 -13.39
C ASP A 608 -28.53 9.35 -12.73
N TYR A 609 -27.23 9.16 -13.01
CA TYR A 609 -26.16 10.03 -12.53
C TYR A 609 -26.30 11.44 -13.12
N ALA A 610 -26.51 11.55 -14.44
CA ALA A 610 -26.72 12.82 -15.15
C ALA A 610 -27.92 13.62 -14.61
N LEU A 611 -29.02 12.95 -14.30
CA LEU A 611 -30.18 13.55 -13.64
C LEU A 611 -29.80 14.04 -12.23
N ARG A 612 -29.12 13.20 -11.45
CA ARG A 612 -28.80 13.49 -10.05
C ARG A 612 -27.78 14.61 -9.87
N ILE A 613 -26.75 14.73 -10.72
CA ILE A 613 -25.81 15.87 -10.66
C ILE A 613 -26.49 17.20 -11.05
N ARG A 614 -27.53 17.16 -11.90
CA ARG A 614 -28.32 18.35 -12.24
C ARG A 614 -29.17 18.80 -11.05
N ASP A 615 -29.80 17.83 -10.37
CA ASP A 615 -30.63 18.12 -9.21
C ASP A 615 -29.77 18.57 -8.01
N GLN A 616 -28.54 18.03 -7.86
CA GLN A 616 -27.54 18.53 -6.91
C GLN A 616 -27.09 19.97 -7.22
N LEU A 617 -26.87 20.32 -8.50
CA LEU A 617 -26.52 21.71 -8.85
C LEU A 617 -27.66 22.69 -8.52
N ALA A 618 -28.93 22.26 -8.68
CA ALA A 618 -30.08 23.05 -8.24
C ALA A 618 -30.08 23.26 -6.71
N TYR A 619 -29.75 22.23 -5.93
CA TYR A 619 -29.56 22.36 -4.47
C TYR A 619 -28.43 23.34 -4.11
N VAL A 620 -27.28 23.27 -4.78
CA VAL A 620 -26.16 24.21 -4.57
C VAL A 620 -26.55 25.66 -4.94
N ASN A 621 -27.33 25.86 -6.00
CA ASN A 621 -27.86 27.18 -6.40
C ASN A 621 -28.71 27.81 -5.29
N GLU A 622 -29.63 27.04 -4.70
CA GLU A 622 -30.49 27.50 -3.58
C GLU A 622 -29.67 27.94 -2.35
N HIS A 623 -28.60 27.22 -2.02
CA HIS A 623 -27.77 27.49 -0.85
C HIS A 623 -26.70 28.56 -1.08
N SER A 624 -26.29 28.76 -2.33
CA SER A 624 -25.22 29.70 -2.71
C SER A 624 -25.74 31.05 -3.20
N PHE A 625 -27.06 31.25 -3.27
CA PHE A 625 -27.72 32.40 -3.91
C PHE A 625 -27.26 32.67 -5.36
N ASN A 626 -26.85 31.61 -6.06
CA ASN A 626 -26.35 31.64 -7.44
C ASN A 626 -27.31 30.89 -8.38
N ASN A 627 -27.12 31.05 -9.70
CA ASN A 627 -27.96 30.40 -10.71
C ASN A 627 -27.07 29.77 -11.80
N PHE A 628 -26.27 28.78 -11.40
CA PHE A 628 -25.47 27.98 -12.31
C PHE A 628 -26.37 27.05 -13.11
N LYS A 629 -26.34 27.23 -14.43
CA LYS A 629 -27.03 26.36 -15.37
C LYS A 629 -26.05 25.35 -15.94
N MET A 630 -26.48 24.09 -15.99
CA MET A 630 -25.68 22.99 -16.53
C MET A 630 -26.35 22.40 -17.76
N ARG A 631 -25.54 22.01 -18.73
CA ARG A 631 -25.96 21.18 -19.87
C ARG A 631 -25.16 19.89 -19.83
N VAL A 632 -25.76 18.81 -20.31
CA VAL A 632 -25.13 17.48 -20.31
C VAL A 632 -25.28 16.86 -21.69
N GLY A 633 -24.20 16.31 -22.25
CA GLY A 633 -24.18 15.55 -23.48
C GLY A 633 -23.82 14.08 -23.23
N ILE A 634 -24.70 13.16 -23.61
CA ILE A 634 -24.48 11.70 -23.50
C ILE A 634 -24.47 11.06 -24.88
N ASN A 635 -23.48 10.19 -25.13
CA ASN A 635 -23.43 9.34 -26.31
C ASN A 635 -22.82 7.97 -25.99
N ILE A 636 -23.17 6.95 -26.77
CA ILE A 636 -22.57 5.61 -26.71
C ILE A 636 -21.68 5.36 -27.93
N GLY A 637 -20.69 4.49 -27.79
CA GLY A 637 -20.00 3.89 -28.93
C GLY A 637 -18.62 3.32 -28.59
N PRO A 638 -17.86 2.91 -29.62
CA PRO A 638 -16.53 2.34 -29.43
C PRO A 638 -15.50 3.42 -29.08
N VAL A 639 -14.63 3.08 -28.13
CA VAL A 639 -13.47 3.88 -27.70
C VAL A 639 -12.23 2.99 -27.50
N VAL A 640 -11.07 3.61 -27.54
CA VAL A 640 -9.81 3.04 -27.06
C VAL A 640 -9.48 3.74 -25.75
N ALA A 641 -9.41 2.98 -24.67
CA ALA A 641 -8.89 3.43 -23.39
C ALA A 641 -7.39 3.15 -23.32
N GLY A 642 -6.63 3.97 -22.60
CA GLY A 642 -5.20 3.71 -22.41
C GLY A 642 -4.51 4.69 -21.47
N VAL A 643 -3.24 4.40 -21.18
CA VAL A 643 -2.38 5.27 -20.36
C VAL A 643 -1.30 5.90 -21.21
N ILE A 644 -1.15 7.23 -21.09
CA ILE A 644 -0.16 8.02 -21.84
C ILE A 644 0.77 8.77 -20.89
N GLY A 645 2.05 8.85 -21.26
CA GLY A 645 3.08 9.63 -20.59
C GLY A 645 4.01 8.75 -19.75
N ALA A 646 5.30 8.74 -20.11
CA ALA A 646 6.29 7.88 -19.46
C ALA A 646 6.65 8.33 -18.03
N ARG A 647 6.70 9.66 -17.79
CA ARG A 647 7.02 10.26 -16.47
C ARG A 647 5.79 10.65 -15.65
N LYS A 648 4.70 11.01 -16.33
CA LYS A 648 3.41 11.42 -15.73
C LYS A 648 2.30 10.64 -16.43
N PRO A 649 1.99 9.40 -15.98
CA PRO A 649 0.97 8.57 -16.60
C PRO A 649 -0.42 9.16 -16.37
N GLN A 650 -1.18 9.31 -17.44
CA GLN A 650 -2.56 9.78 -17.43
C GLN A 650 -3.44 8.76 -18.16
N TYR A 651 -4.47 8.26 -17.48
CA TYR A 651 -5.53 7.47 -18.11
C TYR A 651 -6.52 8.41 -18.82
N ASP A 652 -6.86 8.09 -20.07
CA ASP A 652 -7.80 8.86 -20.88
C ASP A 652 -8.41 7.95 -21.96
N ILE A 653 -9.45 8.43 -22.64
CA ILE A 653 -10.20 7.68 -23.66
C ILE A 653 -10.28 8.43 -24.98
N TRP A 654 -10.13 7.71 -26.10
CA TRP A 654 -10.15 8.28 -27.45
C TRP A 654 -11.11 7.53 -28.35
N GLY A 655 -11.83 8.26 -29.19
CA GLY A 655 -12.71 7.66 -30.19
C GLY A 655 -13.70 8.66 -30.75
N ASN A 656 -14.32 8.31 -31.88
CA ASN A 656 -15.36 9.14 -32.48
C ASN A 656 -16.58 9.27 -31.54
N ALA A 657 -16.84 8.30 -30.68
CA ALA A 657 -17.90 8.36 -29.67
C ALA A 657 -17.68 9.49 -28.64
N VAL A 658 -16.43 9.72 -28.20
CA VAL A 658 -16.05 10.81 -27.29
C VAL A 658 -16.28 12.17 -27.95
N ASN A 659 -15.86 12.30 -29.22
CA ASN A 659 -16.07 13.50 -30.00
C ASN A 659 -17.56 13.81 -30.19
N VAL A 660 -18.41 12.81 -30.45
CA VAL A 660 -19.86 13.00 -30.54
C VAL A 660 -20.45 13.43 -29.19
N ALA A 661 -20.06 12.80 -28.07
CA ALA A 661 -20.50 13.18 -26.72
C ALA A 661 -20.17 14.64 -26.38
N SER A 662 -18.93 15.07 -26.63
CA SER A 662 -18.49 16.46 -26.47
C SER A 662 -19.28 17.43 -27.37
N ARG A 663 -19.70 17.00 -28.57
CA ARG A 663 -20.60 17.80 -29.42
C ARG A 663 -22.02 17.88 -28.87
N MET A 664 -22.55 16.81 -28.25
CA MET A 664 -23.86 16.86 -27.59
C MET A 664 -23.88 17.85 -26.42
N ASP A 665 -22.78 17.95 -25.67
CA ASP A 665 -22.61 18.98 -24.62
C ASP A 665 -22.48 20.39 -25.22
N SER A 666 -21.53 20.60 -26.14
CA SER A 666 -21.30 21.95 -26.72
C SER A 666 -22.49 22.52 -27.50
N THR A 667 -23.36 21.67 -28.06
CA THR A 667 -24.61 22.06 -28.74
C THR A 667 -25.85 21.95 -27.83
N GLY A 668 -25.66 21.53 -26.57
CA GLY A 668 -26.68 21.37 -25.55
C GLY A 668 -27.38 22.68 -25.19
N VAL A 669 -28.69 22.57 -24.93
CA VAL A 669 -29.46 23.64 -24.30
C VAL A 669 -29.20 23.61 -22.79
N LEU A 670 -29.21 24.78 -22.16
CA LEU A 670 -29.06 24.91 -20.70
C LEU A 670 -30.16 24.13 -19.95
N ASP A 671 -29.82 23.64 -18.76
CA ASP A 671 -30.67 22.86 -17.84
C ASP A 671 -31.25 21.57 -18.45
N SER A 672 -30.69 21.12 -19.57
CA SER A 672 -31.18 19.99 -20.36
C SER A 672 -30.08 18.95 -20.58
N ILE A 673 -30.48 17.66 -20.55
CA ILE A 673 -29.60 16.53 -20.84
C ILE A 673 -29.86 16.07 -22.27
N GLN A 674 -28.91 16.27 -23.17
CA GLN A 674 -28.99 15.88 -24.57
C GLN A 674 -28.39 14.49 -24.80
N VAL A 675 -29.11 13.65 -25.52
CA VAL A 675 -28.70 12.28 -25.85
C VAL A 675 -28.81 12.01 -27.35
N THR A 676 -27.98 11.10 -27.85
CA THR A 676 -28.06 10.60 -29.23
C THR A 676 -29.18 9.57 -29.40
N GLN A 677 -29.57 9.29 -30.64
CA GLN A 677 -30.63 8.34 -30.97
C GLN A 677 -30.37 6.93 -30.38
N GLU A 678 -29.13 6.44 -30.43
CA GLU A 678 -28.74 5.13 -29.90
C GLU A 678 -28.97 5.03 -28.38
N VAL A 679 -28.67 6.12 -27.65
CA VAL A 679 -28.97 6.22 -26.20
C VAL A 679 -30.48 6.24 -25.97
N ARG A 680 -31.25 6.99 -26.77
CA ARG A 680 -32.72 7.07 -26.68
C ARG A 680 -33.36 5.70 -26.85
N ASP A 681 -32.90 4.89 -27.79
CA ASP A 681 -33.49 3.57 -28.08
C ASP A 681 -33.33 2.62 -26.87
N ILE A 682 -32.21 2.70 -26.16
CA ILE A 682 -31.95 1.91 -24.95
C ILE A 682 -32.73 2.45 -23.75
N LEU A 683 -32.75 3.77 -23.54
CA LEU A 683 -33.44 4.39 -22.39
C LEU A 683 -34.97 4.33 -22.52
N SER A 684 -35.53 4.46 -23.73
CA SER A 684 -36.98 4.35 -23.95
C SER A 684 -37.48 2.93 -23.65
N ALA A 685 -36.71 1.89 -23.98
CA ALA A 685 -37.01 0.50 -23.60
C ALA A 685 -36.96 0.24 -22.08
N LYS A 686 -36.36 1.16 -21.30
CA LYS A 686 -36.31 1.14 -19.83
C LYS A 686 -37.35 2.07 -19.17
N GLY A 687 -38.15 2.79 -19.96
CA GLY A 687 -39.24 3.64 -19.46
C GLY A 687 -38.85 5.09 -19.09
N TYR A 688 -37.68 5.58 -19.51
CA TYR A 688 -37.31 6.98 -19.29
C TYR A 688 -38.11 7.92 -20.22
N PRO A 689 -38.54 9.11 -19.76
CA PRO A 689 -39.14 10.13 -20.62
C PRO A 689 -38.08 10.77 -21.54
N LEU A 690 -38.30 10.76 -22.86
CA LEU A 690 -37.43 11.45 -23.81
C LEU A 690 -38.24 12.28 -24.81
N THR A 691 -37.89 13.55 -24.99
CA THR A 691 -38.46 14.43 -26.01
C THR A 691 -37.54 14.56 -27.23
N CYS A 692 -38.13 14.67 -28.43
CA CYS A 692 -37.35 14.83 -29.66
C CYS A 692 -36.96 16.30 -29.84
N ARG A 693 -35.64 16.58 -29.87
CA ARG A 693 -35.12 17.93 -30.15
C ARG A 693 -35.10 18.24 -31.64
N GLY A 694 -34.85 17.23 -32.47
CA GLY A 694 -34.69 17.37 -33.93
C GLY A 694 -33.24 17.26 -34.41
N PRO A 695 -32.97 17.61 -35.68
CA PRO A 695 -31.66 17.45 -36.30
C PRO A 695 -30.67 18.56 -35.89
N ILE A 696 -29.46 18.15 -35.48
CA ILE A 696 -28.31 19.04 -35.24
C ILE A 696 -27.18 18.67 -36.20
N GLN A 697 -26.54 19.67 -36.77
CA GLN A 697 -25.35 19.51 -37.60
C GLN A 697 -24.13 19.15 -36.74
N VAL A 698 -23.68 17.90 -36.81
CA VAL A 698 -22.47 17.41 -36.11
C VAL A 698 -21.31 17.33 -37.09
N LYS A 699 -20.20 18.01 -36.77
CA LYS A 699 -18.97 18.03 -37.60
C LYS A 699 -18.47 16.60 -37.84
N GLY A 700 -18.34 16.21 -39.11
CA GLY A 700 -17.88 14.87 -39.52
C GLY A 700 -18.95 13.76 -39.50
N LYS A 701 -20.17 14.00 -38.98
CA LYS A 701 -21.28 13.05 -39.00
C LYS A 701 -22.49 13.51 -39.83
N GLY A 702 -22.58 14.79 -40.18
CA GLY A 702 -23.74 15.35 -40.89
C GLY A 702 -24.85 15.77 -39.92
N ASN A 703 -26.08 15.82 -40.39
CA ASN A 703 -27.24 16.05 -39.52
C ASN A 703 -27.59 14.78 -38.73
N MET A 704 -27.66 14.90 -37.40
CA MET A 704 -28.00 13.82 -36.49
C MET A 704 -29.24 14.21 -35.68
N ILE A 705 -30.22 13.31 -35.57
CA ILE A 705 -31.40 13.52 -34.72
C ILE A 705 -31.00 13.32 -33.26
N THR A 706 -31.40 14.28 -32.42
CA THR A 706 -31.06 14.31 -30.99
C THR A 706 -32.33 14.38 -30.13
N TYR A 707 -32.19 13.94 -28.89
CA TYR A 707 -33.29 13.85 -27.92
C TYR A 707 -32.86 14.53 -26.61
N PHE A 708 -33.82 15.02 -25.84
CA PHE A 708 -33.59 15.38 -24.45
C PHE A 708 -34.05 14.23 -23.54
N LEU A 709 -33.31 14.01 -22.45
CA LEU A 709 -33.72 13.16 -21.34
C LEU A 709 -34.42 14.05 -20.31
N ASP A 710 -35.75 14.00 -20.32
CA ASP A 710 -36.57 14.62 -19.30
C ASP A 710 -36.62 13.66 -18.10
N GLY A 711 -36.36 14.19 -16.89
CA GLY A 711 -36.35 13.36 -15.68
C GLY A 711 -37.70 12.69 -15.41
N PRO A 712 -37.75 11.67 -14.53
CA PRO A 712 -39.02 11.05 -14.14
C PRO A 712 -40.03 12.13 -13.74
N ASN A 713 -41.20 12.13 -14.39
CA ASN A 713 -42.15 13.25 -14.42
C ASN A 713 -42.37 13.89 -13.04
N ASP A 714 -41.76 15.05 -12.82
CA ASP A 714 -42.01 15.88 -11.65
C ASP A 714 -43.33 16.64 -11.87
N PRO A 715 -44.42 16.36 -11.11
CA PRO A 715 -45.74 16.91 -11.38
C PRO A 715 -45.80 18.44 -11.31
N ASN A 716 -44.81 19.09 -10.68
CA ASN A 716 -44.72 20.54 -10.58
C ASN A 716 -44.34 21.24 -11.91
N LYS A 717 -43.65 20.55 -12.83
CA LYS A 717 -43.13 21.18 -14.06
C LYS A 717 -44.21 21.49 -15.10
N LEU A 718 -45.35 20.80 -15.03
CA LEU A 718 -46.51 20.97 -15.94
C LEU A 718 -47.28 22.29 -15.73
N MET A 719 -47.10 22.99 -14.60
CA MET A 719 -47.72 24.30 -14.37
C MET A 719 -46.91 25.48 -14.94
N ALA A 720 -45.63 25.27 -15.30
CA ALA A 720 -44.74 26.35 -15.76
C ALA A 720 -44.83 26.63 -17.28
N THR A 721 -45.60 25.84 -18.05
CA THR A 721 -45.75 25.97 -19.50
C THR A 721 -47.17 26.38 -19.92
N ILE A 722 -47.71 27.41 -19.28
CA ILE A 722 -48.83 28.19 -19.80
C ILE A 722 -48.31 29.62 -20.05
N PRO A 723 -48.24 30.09 -21.32
CA PRO A 723 -47.81 31.46 -21.60
C PRO A 723 -48.94 32.44 -21.26
N GLU A 724 -48.74 33.27 -20.23
CA GLU A 724 -49.57 34.45 -20.00
C GLU A 724 -49.19 35.58 -20.98
N ASN A 725 -49.94 35.72 -22.08
CA ASN A 725 -50.63 36.98 -22.44
C ASN A 725 -51.35 36.95 -23.79
N ASP A 726 -52.15 38.00 -23.98
CA ASP A 726 -52.94 38.37 -25.16
C ASP A 726 -54.21 37.51 -25.42
N SER A 727 -55.42 38.07 -25.53
CA SER A 727 -55.79 39.49 -25.59
C SER A 727 -57.26 39.73 -25.23
N HIS A 728 -57.61 41.00 -24.98
CA HIS A 728 -58.99 41.48 -25.01
C HIS A 728 -59.66 41.16 -26.35
N PHE A 729 -60.69 40.31 -26.36
CA PHE A 729 -61.79 40.47 -27.32
C PHE A 729 -63.14 40.16 -26.68
N ASN A 730 -64.05 41.11 -26.79
CA ASN A 730 -65.41 41.07 -26.28
C ASN A 730 -66.35 40.67 -27.43
N TYR A 731 -67.30 39.76 -27.24
CA TYR A 731 -68.61 39.82 -27.90
C TYR A 731 -69.62 38.83 -27.30
N ASN A 732 -70.75 39.36 -26.84
CA ASN A 732 -71.99 38.59 -26.71
C ASN A 732 -72.53 38.25 -28.11
N ASN A 733 -72.81 36.98 -28.38
CA ASN A 733 -74.00 36.49 -29.11
C ASN A 733 -73.90 34.99 -29.39
N LEU A 734 -74.98 34.25 -29.04
CA LEU A 734 -75.61 33.13 -29.76
C LEU A 734 -74.71 31.93 -30.23
N ASP A 735 -75.13 30.66 -30.16
CA ASP A 735 -76.50 30.15 -30.06
C ASP A 735 -76.56 28.73 -29.46
N ILE A 736 -77.78 28.27 -29.19
CA ILE A 736 -78.09 26.94 -28.65
C ILE A 736 -78.15 25.88 -29.76
N SER A 737 -77.89 24.62 -29.40
CA SER A 737 -78.20 23.35 -30.10
C SER A 737 -77.16 22.75 -31.07
N SER A 738 -76.55 21.63 -30.64
CA SER A 738 -76.52 20.38 -31.42
C SER A 738 -76.03 19.18 -30.58
N LEU A 739 -76.81 18.08 -30.66
CA LEU A 739 -76.46 16.68 -30.38
C LEU A 739 -75.93 16.27 -28.97
N SER A 740 -76.90 16.15 -28.07
CA SER A 740 -77.22 14.94 -27.28
C SER A 740 -76.39 13.64 -27.44
N VAL A 741 -76.04 13.08 -26.28
CA VAL A 741 -76.21 11.65 -25.88
C VAL A 741 -75.28 10.60 -26.53
N ASP A 742 -74.39 9.99 -25.72
CA ASP A 742 -74.73 8.69 -25.13
C ASP A 742 -74.01 8.39 -23.79
N LYS A 743 -74.69 7.65 -22.90
CA LYS A 743 -74.22 7.25 -21.55
C LYS A 743 -74.47 5.75 -21.36
N LYS A 744 -73.41 4.93 -21.27
CA LYS A 744 -73.38 3.53 -20.78
C LYS A 744 -71.91 3.08 -20.73
N ALA A 745 -71.45 2.20 -19.83
CA ALA A 745 -72.03 1.64 -18.61
C ALA A 745 -70.90 1.22 -17.66
N SER A 746 -71.25 0.95 -16.40
CA SER A 746 -70.29 0.65 -15.32
C SER A 746 -69.82 -0.82 -15.28
N SER A 747 -68.60 -1.00 -14.74
CA SER A 747 -68.19 -2.07 -13.80
C SER A 747 -68.04 -3.54 -14.28
N VAL A 748 -67.40 -4.32 -13.38
CA VAL A 748 -67.12 -5.78 -13.39
C VAL A 748 -66.10 -6.22 -14.49
N ILE A 749 -65.09 -7.09 -14.27
CA ILE A 749 -64.90 -8.19 -13.31
C ILE A 749 -63.45 -8.25 -12.77
N THR A 750 -63.30 -8.67 -11.51
CA THR A 750 -62.06 -9.14 -10.87
C THR A 750 -61.79 -10.63 -11.15
N SER A 751 -60.57 -10.97 -11.59
CA SER A 751 -59.95 -12.28 -11.37
C SER A 751 -58.44 -12.18 -11.55
#